data_AF-A0A321LMG7-F1
#
_entry.id   AF-A0A321LMG7-F1
#
_cell.length_a   1.000
_cell.length_b   1.000
_cell.length_c   1.000
_cell.angle_alpha   90.00
_cell.angle_beta   90.00
_cell.angle_gamma   90.00
#
_symmetry.space_group_name_H-M   'P 1'
#
loop_
_entity.id
_entity.type
_entity.pdbx_description
1 polymer ?
#
loop_
_entity_poly.entity_id
_entity_poly.type
_entity_poly.pdbx_seq_one_letter_code
_entity_poly.pdbx_strand_id
1 'polypeptide(L)'
;MKVKLVKLTSIAFLMACALAVVLMGSHKSQDGVEYQSNTGLGNAETLVARYQAWEAGYVKSAGEGNIVLPLAPSKTLSTEVVDAGGQAKINVINGTVDVEVTGLPRSEEWDVWVIDNISGPNMTIMPEQGDVMIRLGTLKHEGKTARLHTVLDTAITAKLDPDLAVLTRAGKDPVSDRTLGGMITLYQEMYLSKLRGNFGVLSDVDSPAPKPAEERSLWARIVEAVSPTAKADLGPIPNATTALQQLINSGRNDFFNQTFDGNGRTCGTCHREDQNLTINPQFIATLPPNDPLFAAEFTPALSQNFENPVLMRNFGLILENPDGMDDLPNKFVMRGVPHTLALQDNTLTPVSGGADGTTIPPNERVGWGGDGAPVSPPGKPFLLFDGNTRQANGSLVDFIIGAIIQHYPKTLARKPFTVPGAAFDFRLPTQAELNELVAFQKSTGRRIDPDLSLLQLKGAVPKRGQAIFTDPNLGKCFFCHFNAGASDFFFPQQNSNFNTNVEQLPDKPADLIQPPQPNPHDGGFGRGVPPPGVFGIGNGTFNTPVLVEAADTGPFFHNNAISTIEGAVDFYNSAAFNNPPGFGAQIGGIRLEATQVVAVAAFLRVLNTAENIRSAGDLAKRGKLANLADGKVLINLSISETNDAIGVLVAGGLHGEAQIDLRQALTFLTQAAATTNLTTRNSRLDQALAQFTAAMNEIIAVNVPAFQF
;
A
#
# COMPACT_ATOMS: atom_id res chain seq x y z
N MET A 1 27.78 15.20 63.15
CA MET A 1 28.45 14.41 62.09
C MET A 1 27.53 13.51 61.25
N LYS A 2 26.35 13.07 61.72
CA LYS A 2 25.48 12.12 60.99
C LYS A 2 24.70 12.69 59.79
N VAL A 3 24.43 14.01 59.73
CA VAL A 3 23.65 14.60 58.61
C VAL A 3 24.49 14.90 57.36
N LYS A 4 25.82 15.12 57.52
CA LYS A 4 26.72 15.33 56.38
C LYS A 4 27.06 14.04 55.62
N LEU A 5 27.09 12.90 56.31
CA LEU A 5 27.41 11.61 55.68
C LEU A 5 26.26 11.11 54.80
N VAL A 6 25.00 11.29 55.23
CA VAL A 6 23.81 10.90 54.45
C VAL A 6 23.66 11.74 53.18
N LYS A 7 23.95 13.04 53.23
CA LYS A 7 23.93 13.89 52.03
C LYS A 7 25.03 13.53 51.02
N LEU A 8 26.22 13.14 51.47
CA LEU A 8 27.28 12.71 50.56
C LEU A 8 26.97 11.36 49.90
N THR A 9 26.38 10.41 50.63
CA THR A 9 25.99 9.11 50.05
C THR A 9 24.84 9.24 49.05
N SER A 10 23.87 10.12 49.28
CA SER A 10 22.78 10.35 48.32
C SER A 10 23.26 11.06 47.04
N ILE A 11 24.21 12.00 47.15
CA ILE A 11 24.80 12.68 45.98
C ILE A 11 25.70 11.73 45.19
N ALA A 12 26.45 10.85 45.85
CA ALA A 12 27.26 9.84 45.19
C ALA A 12 26.40 8.79 44.46
N PHE A 13 25.27 8.38 45.04
CA PHE A 13 24.34 7.45 44.39
C PHE A 13 23.60 8.11 43.21
N LEU A 14 23.18 9.38 43.34
CA LEU A 14 22.59 10.14 42.24
C LEU A 14 23.59 10.42 41.11
N MET A 15 24.87 10.69 41.42
CA MET A 15 25.90 10.81 40.40
C MET A 15 26.24 9.47 39.75
N ALA A 16 26.24 8.36 40.48
CA ALA A 16 26.45 7.03 39.90
C ALA A 16 25.27 6.61 38.99
N CYS A 17 24.03 6.91 39.37
CA CYS A 17 22.86 6.71 38.52
C CYS A 17 22.84 7.67 37.32
N ALA A 18 23.25 8.93 37.48
CA ALA A 18 23.38 9.86 36.36
C ALA A 18 24.52 9.44 35.41
N LEU A 19 25.63 8.91 35.91
CA LEU A 19 26.71 8.37 35.07
C LEU A 19 26.26 7.10 34.35
N ALA A 20 25.45 6.23 34.98
CA ALA A 20 24.88 5.05 34.34
C ALA A 20 23.83 5.41 33.28
N VAL A 21 23.03 6.45 33.49
CA VAL A 21 22.07 6.96 32.49
C VAL A 21 22.77 7.70 31.34
N VAL A 22 23.89 8.40 31.60
CA VAL A 22 24.73 9.01 30.55
C VAL A 22 25.51 7.95 29.76
N LEU A 23 25.95 6.86 30.40
CA LEU A 23 26.59 5.71 29.74
C LEU A 23 25.60 4.75 29.05
N MET A 24 24.30 4.78 29.39
CA MET A 24 23.25 4.03 28.71
C MET A 24 22.46 4.86 27.66
N GLY A 25 22.63 6.18 27.65
CA GLY A 25 21.89 7.10 26.77
C GLY A 25 22.69 7.68 25.60
N SER A 26 23.92 7.21 25.34
CA SER A 26 24.72 7.74 24.24
C SER A 26 25.65 6.69 23.63
N HIS A 27 25.07 5.75 22.88
CA HIS A 27 25.80 5.10 21.80
C HIS A 27 26.03 6.12 20.68
N LYS A 28 27.02 7.02 20.85
CA LYS A 28 27.72 7.58 19.70
C LYS A 28 28.38 6.40 18.98
N SER A 29 28.04 6.19 17.71
CA SER A 29 28.68 5.18 16.87
C SER A 29 30.19 5.42 16.90
N GLN A 30 30.94 4.43 17.39
CA GLN A 30 32.38 4.57 17.57
C GLN A 30 33.18 4.46 16.27
N ASP A 31 32.56 4.20 15.12
CA ASP A 31 33.31 3.82 13.91
C ASP A 31 33.05 4.65 12.65
N GLY A 32 32.26 5.74 12.72
CA GLY A 32 31.98 6.53 11.50
C GLY A 32 31.31 5.74 10.37
N VAL A 33 30.82 4.52 10.64
CA VAL A 33 30.06 3.69 9.72
C VAL A 33 28.60 4.13 9.76
N GLU A 34 28.11 4.64 8.64
CA GLU A 34 26.70 4.96 8.44
C GLU A 34 25.92 3.66 8.21
N TYR A 35 25.03 3.30 9.13
CA TYR A 35 24.18 2.12 9.00
C TYR A 35 22.92 2.45 8.20
N GLN A 36 22.46 1.52 7.36
CA GLN A 36 21.15 1.63 6.73
C GLN A 36 20.04 1.40 7.75
N SER A 37 18.96 2.16 7.64
CA SER A 37 17.77 1.99 8.49
C SER A 37 16.92 0.79 8.08
N ASN A 38 16.21 0.20 9.03
CA ASN A 38 15.29 -0.91 8.77
C ASN A 38 13.93 -0.45 8.22
N THR A 39 13.74 -0.66 6.92
CA THR A 39 12.48 -0.44 6.18
C THR A 39 11.54 -1.64 6.15
N GLY A 40 11.86 -2.73 6.87
CA GLY A 40 11.08 -3.96 6.84
C GLY A 40 10.97 -4.54 5.43
N LEU A 41 9.75 -4.89 5.00
CA LEU A 41 9.48 -5.30 3.61
C LEU A 41 9.55 -4.17 2.58
N GLY A 42 9.64 -2.91 3.01
CA GLY A 42 9.79 -1.78 2.10
C GLY A 42 11.20 -1.65 1.53
N ASN A 43 11.31 -1.24 0.27
CA ASN A 43 12.59 -1.03 -0.42
C ASN A 43 12.61 0.30 -1.21
N ALA A 44 13.59 1.16 -0.89
CA ALA A 44 13.72 2.48 -1.52
C ALA A 44 13.99 2.38 -3.04
N GLU A 45 14.74 1.38 -3.51
CA GLU A 45 14.98 1.18 -4.94
C GLU A 45 13.69 0.82 -5.69
N THR A 46 12.80 0.05 -5.06
CA THR A 46 11.48 -0.27 -5.60
C THR A 46 10.63 0.99 -5.73
N LEU A 47 10.58 1.83 -4.68
CA LEU A 47 9.83 3.09 -4.72
C LEU A 47 10.35 4.05 -5.80
N VAL A 48 11.69 4.20 -5.91
CA VAL A 48 12.32 5.04 -6.94
C VAL A 48 11.99 4.56 -8.34
N ALA A 49 12.06 3.25 -8.59
CA ALA A 49 11.77 2.72 -9.92
C ALA A 49 10.32 2.98 -10.35
N ARG A 50 9.35 2.85 -9.42
CA ARG A 50 7.94 3.16 -9.70
C ARG A 50 7.72 4.66 -9.90
N TYR A 51 8.35 5.51 -9.08
CA TYR A 51 8.34 6.97 -9.29
C TYR A 51 8.90 7.35 -10.67
N GLN A 52 10.02 6.77 -11.10
CA GLN A 52 10.64 7.07 -12.39
C GLN A 52 9.74 6.67 -13.58
N ALA A 53 9.06 5.53 -13.47
CA ALA A 53 8.08 5.09 -14.47
C ALA A 53 6.90 6.08 -14.56
N TRP A 54 6.35 6.47 -13.42
CA TRP A 54 5.29 7.49 -13.34
C TRP A 54 5.74 8.84 -13.90
N GLU A 55 6.93 9.34 -13.51
CA GLU A 55 7.44 10.65 -13.90
C GLU A 55 7.57 10.77 -15.42
N ALA A 56 8.09 9.72 -16.07
CA ALA A 56 8.24 9.68 -17.52
C ALA A 56 6.90 9.87 -18.26
N GLY A 57 5.81 9.26 -17.75
CA GLY A 57 4.46 9.44 -18.29
C GLY A 57 3.84 10.79 -17.91
N TYR A 58 4.06 11.22 -16.67
CA TYR A 58 3.48 12.44 -16.12
C TYR A 58 4.03 13.70 -16.78
N VAL A 59 5.36 13.85 -16.91
CA VAL A 59 5.97 15.02 -17.54
C VAL A 59 5.55 15.15 -19.01
N LYS A 60 5.40 14.01 -19.71
CA LYS A 60 4.93 13.98 -21.10
C LYS A 60 3.49 14.49 -21.26
N SER A 61 2.62 14.21 -20.28
CA SER A 61 1.19 14.55 -20.35
C SER A 61 0.86 15.90 -19.71
N ALA A 62 1.38 16.18 -18.52
CA ALA A 62 1.14 17.41 -17.78
C ALA A 62 2.00 18.58 -18.27
N GLY A 63 3.18 18.29 -18.82
CA GLY A 63 4.23 19.26 -19.14
C GLY A 63 5.12 19.57 -17.94
N GLU A 64 6.37 19.95 -18.19
CA GLU A 64 7.38 20.19 -17.16
C GLU A 64 6.97 21.28 -16.15
N GLY A 65 7.24 21.02 -14.87
CA GLY A 65 6.95 21.93 -13.76
C GLY A 65 5.49 21.99 -13.36
N ASN A 66 4.59 21.22 -13.98
CA ASN A 66 3.17 21.28 -13.67
C ASN A 66 2.75 20.26 -12.61
N ILE A 67 2.04 20.73 -11.60
CA ILE A 67 1.24 19.94 -10.67
C ILE A 67 -0.22 20.06 -11.12
N VAL A 68 -0.87 18.93 -11.42
CA VAL A 68 -2.26 18.88 -11.89
C VAL A 68 -3.12 18.20 -10.84
N LEU A 69 -4.05 18.96 -10.27
CA LEU A 69 -4.94 18.54 -9.20
C LEU A 69 -6.37 18.46 -9.76
N PRO A 70 -6.99 17.27 -9.87
CA PRO A 70 -8.39 17.15 -10.29
C PRO A 70 -9.31 17.76 -9.22
N LEU A 71 -10.25 18.60 -9.63
CA LEU A 71 -11.21 19.27 -8.74
C LEU A 71 -12.59 18.61 -8.84
N ALA A 72 -13.08 18.04 -7.74
CA ALA A 72 -14.40 17.42 -7.66
C ALA A 72 -15.00 17.54 -6.24
N PRO A 73 -16.33 17.41 -6.06
CA PRO A 73 -16.97 17.55 -4.73
C PRO A 73 -16.67 16.36 -3.78
N SER A 74 -15.78 16.48 -2.81
CA SER A 74 -15.39 15.39 -1.88
C SER A 74 -16.29 15.26 -0.62
N LYS A 75 -16.37 14.09 0.04
CA LYS A 75 -17.13 13.92 1.32
C LYS A 75 -16.29 14.31 2.48
N THR A 76 -15.04 13.91 2.33
CA THR A 76 -14.00 14.15 3.27
C THR A 76 -13.85 15.66 3.26
N LEU A 77 -13.54 16.26 2.10
CA LEU A 77 -13.24 17.69 2.02
C LEU A 77 -14.48 18.57 1.85
N SER A 78 -15.45 18.25 0.99
CA SER A 78 -16.49 19.21 0.59
C SER A 78 -17.63 19.40 1.59
N THR A 79 -18.08 20.65 1.68
CA THR A 79 -19.17 21.08 2.57
C THR A 79 -20.56 20.90 1.96
N GLU A 80 -20.65 20.63 0.66
CA GLU A 80 -21.89 20.42 -0.07
C GLU A 80 -21.67 19.56 -1.33
N VAL A 81 -22.77 19.16 -1.97
CA VAL A 81 -22.73 18.51 -3.29
C VAL A 81 -23.11 19.48 -4.38
N VAL A 82 -22.27 19.55 -5.40
CA VAL A 82 -22.60 20.16 -6.68
C VAL A 82 -22.29 19.18 -7.81
N ASP A 83 -23.06 19.22 -8.89
CA ASP A 83 -22.74 18.49 -10.12
C ASP A 83 -21.76 19.32 -10.97
N ALA A 84 -20.52 19.42 -10.47
CA ALA A 84 -19.44 20.16 -11.10
C ALA A 84 -18.11 19.42 -10.98
N GLY A 85 -17.21 19.67 -11.91
CA GLY A 85 -15.90 19.03 -11.94
C GLY A 85 -14.91 19.75 -12.86
N GLY A 86 -13.63 19.61 -12.57
CA GLY A 86 -12.59 20.39 -13.21
C GLY A 86 -11.18 19.96 -12.83
N GLN A 87 -10.22 20.87 -13.02
CA GLN A 87 -8.83 20.70 -12.59
C GLN A 87 -8.20 22.05 -12.26
N ALA A 88 -7.21 22.02 -11.36
CA ALA A 88 -6.25 23.09 -11.14
C ALA A 88 -4.88 22.62 -11.64
N LYS A 89 -4.24 23.42 -12.48
CA LYS A 89 -2.89 23.21 -12.99
C LYS A 89 -1.99 24.32 -12.48
N ILE A 90 -0.99 23.95 -11.70
CA ILE A 90 -0.05 24.88 -11.04
C ILE A 90 1.34 24.62 -11.60
N ASN A 91 1.94 25.60 -12.26
CA ASN A 91 3.33 25.52 -12.71
C ASN A 91 4.26 26.08 -11.63
N VAL A 92 5.01 25.21 -10.96
CA VAL A 92 5.87 25.58 -9.83
C VAL A 92 7.18 26.25 -10.26
N ILE A 93 7.47 26.31 -11.56
CA ILE A 93 8.68 26.96 -12.10
C ILE A 93 8.41 28.44 -12.40
N ASN A 94 7.29 28.74 -13.06
CA ASN A 94 6.98 30.10 -13.49
C ASN A 94 5.79 30.74 -12.74
N GLY A 95 5.16 30.01 -11.80
CA GLY A 95 4.06 30.50 -10.97
C GLY A 95 2.71 30.58 -11.68
N THR A 96 2.60 30.14 -12.94
CA THR A 96 1.32 30.14 -13.66
C THR A 96 0.33 29.18 -13.02
N VAL A 97 -0.89 29.64 -12.80
CA VAL A 97 -2.00 28.81 -12.33
C VAL A 97 -3.17 28.93 -13.28
N ASP A 98 -3.61 27.78 -13.81
CA ASP A 98 -4.77 27.62 -14.68
C ASP A 98 -5.79 26.72 -13.99
N VAL A 99 -7.02 27.21 -13.79
CA VAL A 99 -8.11 26.44 -13.22
C VAL A 99 -9.28 26.45 -14.17
N GLU A 100 -9.84 25.26 -14.42
CA GLU A 100 -10.98 25.07 -15.30
C GLU A 100 -12.01 24.18 -14.61
N VAL A 101 -13.25 24.65 -14.50
CA VAL A 101 -14.34 23.90 -13.87
C VAL A 101 -15.60 23.97 -14.74
N THR A 102 -16.29 22.85 -14.89
CA THR A 102 -17.57 22.75 -15.58
C THR A 102 -18.69 22.38 -14.61
N GLY A 103 -19.93 22.76 -14.91
CA GLY A 103 -21.11 22.40 -14.09
C GLY A 103 -21.45 23.36 -12.94
N LEU A 104 -20.61 24.36 -12.68
CA LEU A 104 -20.89 25.35 -11.63
C LEU A 104 -22.10 26.26 -11.97
N PRO A 105 -22.99 26.54 -10.99
CA PRO A 105 -24.03 27.55 -11.10
C PRO A 105 -23.48 28.94 -11.50
N ARG A 106 -24.04 29.52 -12.58
CA ARG A 106 -23.62 30.83 -13.12
C ARG A 106 -24.10 32.03 -12.30
N SER A 107 -25.08 31.84 -11.43
CA SER A 107 -25.61 32.88 -10.54
C SER A 107 -24.75 33.12 -9.31
N GLU A 108 -23.68 32.35 -9.16
CA GLU A 108 -22.83 32.32 -7.97
C GLU A 108 -21.38 32.61 -8.39
N GLU A 109 -20.62 33.20 -7.47
CA GLU A 109 -19.19 33.44 -7.66
C GLU A 109 -18.39 32.43 -6.85
N TRP A 110 -17.24 32.03 -7.39
CA TRP A 110 -16.45 30.90 -6.90
C TRP A 110 -14.99 31.29 -6.75
N ASP A 111 -14.45 31.12 -5.54
CA ASP A 111 -13.06 31.42 -5.22
C ASP A 111 -12.21 30.14 -5.20
N VAL A 112 -11.03 30.23 -5.81
CA VAL A 112 -10.02 29.15 -5.83
C VAL A 112 -8.99 29.39 -4.74
N TRP A 113 -8.68 28.34 -4.00
CA TRP A 113 -7.68 28.30 -2.95
C TRP A 113 -6.67 27.19 -3.20
N VAL A 114 -5.45 27.41 -2.75
CA VAL A 114 -4.44 26.37 -2.53
C VAL A 114 -4.13 26.31 -1.05
N ILE A 115 -3.99 25.10 -0.54
CA ILE A 115 -3.85 24.81 0.89
C ILE A 115 -2.65 23.89 1.06
N ASP A 116 -1.86 24.21 2.06
CA ASP A 116 -0.74 23.45 2.61
C ASP A 116 -1.18 23.04 4.03
N ASN A 117 -1.41 21.74 4.23
CA ASN A 117 -1.94 21.15 5.45
C ASN A 117 -0.81 20.91 6.44
N ILE A 118 -0.81 21.68 7.52
CA ILE A 118 0.29 21.62 8.48
C ILE A 118 0.09 20.45 9.43
N SER A 119 1.04 19.52 9.45
CA SER A 119 1.07 18.41 10.40
C SER A 119 1.05 18.89 11.86
N GLY A 120 0.25 18.24 12.70
CA GLY A 120 0.23 18.55 14.13
C GLY A 120 -0.83 17.79 14.94
N PRO A 121 -0.80 17.89 16.28
CA PRO A 121 -1.83 17.30 17.13
C PRO A 121 -3.20 17.89 16.81
N ASN A 122 -4.19 17.04 16.57
CA ASN A 122 -5.56 17.41 16.14
C ASN A 122 -5.66 17.94 14.70
N MET A 123 -4.59 17.86 13.91
CA MET A 123 -4.64 18.15 12.47
C MET A 123 -4.97 16.88 11.69
N THR A 124 -5.56 17.06 10.52
CA THR A 124 -5.97 15.97 9.62
C THR A 124 -5.76 16.38 8.16
N ILE A 125 -6.28 15.58 7.24
CA ILE A 125 -6.36 15.88 5.81
C ILE A 125 -7.31 17.05 5.47
N MET A 126 -8.03 17.59 6.46
CA MET A 126 -9.02 18.64 6.27
C MET A 126 -8.38 20.01 6.34
N PRO A 127 -8.88 21.00 5.57
CA PRO A 127 -8.54 22.39 5.82
C PRO A 127 -9.00 22.83 7.21
N GLU A 128 -8.05 23.18 8.06
CA GLU A 128 -8.22 23.45 9.49
C GLU A 128 -7.56 24.77 9.89
N GLN A 129 -7.97 25.33 11.04
CA GLN A 129 -7.34 26.54 11.55
C GLN A 129 -5.88 26.24 11.96
N GLY A 130 -4.93 26.80 11.22
CA GLY A 130 -3.50 26.53 11.39
C GLY A 130 -2.79 26.28 10.07
N ASP A 131 -3.53 25.83 9.06
CA ASP A 131 -3.03 25.59 7.71
C ASP A 131 -2.68 26.88 6.97
N VAL A 132 -1.77 26.76 6.00
CA VAL A 132 -1.46 27.86 5.09
C VAL A 132 -2.45 27.83 3.93
N MET A 133 -3.38 28.79 3.91
CA MET A 133 -4.44 28.89 2.91
C MET A 133 -4.25 30.14 2.04
N ILE A 134 -4.03 29.95 0.75
CA ILE A 134 -3.77 31.04 -0.21
C ILE A 134 -4.93 31.13 -1.20
N ARG A 135 -5.63 32.27 -1.22
CA ARG A 135 -6.65 32.58 -2.23
C ARG A 135 -5.98 32.99 -3.53
N LEU A 136 -6.20 32.21 -4.58
CA LEU A 136 -5.63 32.45 -5.91
C LEU A 136 -6.45 33.47 -6.72
N GLY A 137 -7.77 33.53 -6.50
CA GLY A 137 -8.67 34.43 -7.20
C GLY A 137 -10.07 33.85 -7.41
N THR A 138 -10.90 34.58 -8.14
CA THR A 138 -12.29 34.20 -8.45
C THR A 138 -12.39 33.68 -9.88
N LEU A 139 -13.10 32.57 -10.09
CA LEU A 139 -13.38 32.03 -11.42
C LEU A 139 -14.29 33.00 -12.21
N LYS A 140 -14.08 33.06 -13.53
CA LYS A 140 -14.95 33.78 -14.47
C LYS A 140 -15.66 32.78 -15.38
N HIS A 141 -16.97 32.92 -15.52
CA HIS A 141 -17.74 32.06 -16.41
C HIS A 141 -17.53 32.41 -17.89
N GLU A 142 -17.10 31.42 -18.66
CA GLU A 142 -16.94 31.45 -20.12
C GLU A 142 -17.81 30.32 -20.71
N GLY A 143 -19.07 30.64 -20.99
CA GLY A 143 -20.03 29.63 -21.44
C GLY A 143 -20.31 28.59 -20.35
N LYS A 144 -20.09 27.30 -20.65
CA LYS A 144 -20.33 26.19 -19.70
C LYS A 144 -19.17 25.95 -18.73
N THR A 145 -18.04 26.61 -18.93
CA THR A 145 -16.82 26.44 -18.14
C THR A 145 -16.54 27.72 -17.37
N ALA A 146 -16.12 27.62 -16.12
CA ALA A 146 -15.60 28.71 -15.32
C ALA A 146 -14.08 28.58 -15.24
N ARG A 147 -13.35 29.68 -15.45
CA ARG A 147 -11.89 29.70 -15.62
C ARG A 147 -11.22 30.72 -14.72
N LEU A 148 -10.04 30.40 -14.24
CA LEU A 148 -9.09 31.33 -13.63
C LEU A 148 -7.73 31.11 -14.28
N HIS A 149 -7.12 32.20 -14.73
CA HIS A 149 -5.72 32.25 -15.11
C HIS A 149 -5.05 33.33 -14.26
N THR A 150 -3.98 32.98 -13.55
CA THR A 150 -3.21 33.92 -12.73
C THR A 150 -1.74 33.51 -12.71
N VAL A 151 -0.89 34.44 -12.27
CA VAL A 151 0.55 34.21 -12.08
C VAL A 151 0.88 34.59 -10.65
N LEU A 152 1.35 33.60 -9.88
CA LEU A 152 1.83 33.79 -8.53
C LEU A 152 3.13 34.58 -8.53
N ASP A 153 3.33 35.41 -7.52
CA ASP A 153 4.64 36.06 -7.35
C ASP A 153 5.72 35.01 -7.06
N THR A 154 6.97 35.37 -7.35
CA THR A 154 8.09 34.44 -7.24
C THR A 154 8.38 34.02 -5.80
N ALA A 155 8.04 34.85 -4.81
CA ALA A 155 8.26 34.54 -3.39
C ALA A 155 7.23 33.55 -2.86
N ILE A 156 5.97 33.64 -3.30
CA ILE A 156 4.89 32.68 -3.04
C ILE A 156 5.19 31.38 -3.78
N THR A 157 5.51 31.45 -5.07
CA THR A 157 5.80 30.26 -5.90
C THR A 157 6.94 29.43 -5.31
N ALA A 158 8.01 30.07 -4.83
CA ALA A 158 9.15 29.38 -4.22
C ALA A 158 8.83 28.65 -2.91
N LYS A 159 7.72 29.01 -2.24
CA LYS A 159 7.29 28.44 -0.96
C LYS A 159 6.03 27.61 -1.06
N LEU A 160 5.45 27.49 -2.26
CA LEU A 160 4.17 26.84 -2.46
C LEU A 160 4.32 25.32 -2.34
N ASP A 161 3.74 24.73 -1.30
CA ASP A 161 3.64 23.28 -1.13
C ASP A 161 2.17 22.83 -1.12
N PRO A 162 1.55 22.65 -2.31
CA PRO A 162 0.12 22.47 -2.39
C PRO A 162 -0.28 21.04 -2.05
N ASP A 163 -0.90 20.84 -0.90
CA ASP A 163 -1.55 19.56 -0.57
C ASP A 163 -2.93 19.48 -1.20
N LEU A 164 -3.66 20.59 -1.17
CA LEU A 164 -5.00 20.70 -1.71
C LEU A 164 -5.15 21.91 -2.65
N ALA A 165 -5.97 21.73 -3.68
CA ALA A 165 -6.67 22.82 -4.33
C ALA A 165 -8.16 22.72 -3.98
N VAL A 166 -8.75 23.83 -3.54
CA VAL A 166 -10.14 23.89 -3.08
C VAL A 166 -10.89 25.00 -3.80
N LEU A 167 -12.14 24.73 -4.16
CA LEU A 167 -13.09 25.72 -4.63
C LEU A 167 -14.12 26.01 -3.55
N THR A 168 -14.38 27.30 -3.32
CA THR A 168 -15.34 27.79 -2.32
C THR A 168 -16.34 28.75 -2.95
N ARG A 169 -17.50 28.94 -2.34
CA ARG A 169 -18.34 30.10 -2.66
C ARG A 169 -17.61 31.40 -2.31
N ALA A 170 -17.71 32.42 -3.15
CA ALA A 170 -17.01 33.67 -2.96
C ALA A 170 -17.26 34.29 -1.57
N GLY A 171 -16.19 34.77 -0.94
CA GLY A 171 -16.23 35.36 0.40
C GLY A 171 -16.27 34.37 1.57
N LYS A 172 -16.27 33.06 1.31
CA LYS A 172 -16.03 32.03 2.32
C LYS A 172 -14.58 31.55 2.30
N ASP A 173 -14.17 30.90 3.38
CA ASP A 173 -12.84 30.34 3.55
C ASP A 173 -12.86 28.79 3.47
N PRO A 174 -11.72 28.15 3.20
CA PRO A 174 -11.66 26.69 3.08
C PRO A 174 -11.99 25.90 4.36
N VAL A 175 -12.01 26.50 5.55
CA VAL A 175 -12.46 25.82 6.77
C VAL A 175 -13.99 25.74 6.82
N SER A 176 -14.68 26.75 6.28
CA SER A 176 -16.14 26.87 6.32
C SER A 176 -16.86 26.43 5.04
N ASP A 177 -16.18 26.40 3.89
CA ASP A 177 -16.74 26.00 2.59
C ASP A 177 -15.68 25.34 1.71
N ARG A 178 -16.02 24.23 1.06
CA ARG A 178 -15.08 23.42 0.28
C ARG A 178 -15.77 22.76 -0.91
N THR A 179 -16.60 23.49 -1.64
CA THR A 179 -17.48 22.93 -2.69
C THR A 179 -16.81 21.90 -3.63
N LEU A 180 -15.58 22.17 -4.10
CA LEU A 180 -14.76 21.18 -4.82
C LEU A 180 -13.39 21.08 -4.16
N GLY A 181 -12.75 19.91 -4.22
CA GLY A 181 -11.39 19.69 -3.72
C GLY A 181 -10.60 18.75 -4.63
N GLY A 182 -9.29 18.92 -4.62
CA GLY A 182 -8.32 18.05 -5.29
C GLY A 182 -7.08 17.90 -4.44
N MET A 183 -6.60 16.68 -4.27
CA MET A 183 -5.43 16.35 -3.45
C MET A 183 -4.21 16.10 -4.32
N ILE A 184 -3.03 16.50 -3.83
CA ILE A 184 -1.76 16.07 -4.40
C ILE A 184 -1.51 14.59 -4.09
N THR A 185 -0.75 13.92 -4.95
CA THR A 185 -0.30 12.54 -4.74
C THR A 185 1.16 12.51 -4.28
N LEU A 186 1.56 11.44 -3.59
CA LEU A 186 2.96 11.21 -3.18
C LEU A 186 3.96 11.45 -4.33
N TYR A 187 3.67 10.95 -5.53
CA TYR A 187 4.60 11.10 -6.65
C TYR A 187 4.67 12.54 -7.18
N GLN A 188 3.59 13.30 -7.10
CA GLN A 188 3.61 14.74 -7.41
C GLN A 188 4.42 15.53 -6.37
N GLU A 189 4.33 15.18 -5.08
CA GLU A 189 5.19 15.77 -4.05
C GLU A 189 6.66 15.37 -4.22
N MET A 190 6.94 14.11 -4.54
CA MET A 190 8.30 13.66 -4.87
C MET A 190 8.85 14.42 -6.09
N TYR A 191 8.02 14.67 -7.10
CA TYR A 191 8.38 15.49 -8.26
C TYR A 191 8.68 16.93 -7.86
N LEU A 192 7.85 17.52 -6.98
CA LEU A 192 8.07 18.86 -6.44
C LEU A 192 9.38 18.94 -5.63
N SER A 193 9.65 17.97 -4.76
CA SER A 193 10.90 17.87 -3.99
C SER A 193 12.12 17.74 -4.92
N LYS A 194 11.99 16.99 -6.03
CA LYS A 194 13.03 16.86 -7.07
C LYS A 194 13.32 18.20 -7.73
N LEU A 195 12.29 18.94 -8.14
CA LEU A 195 12.44 20.26 -8.76
C LEU A 195 13.11 21.27 -7.81
N ARG A 196 12.94 21.11 -6.50
CA ARG A 196 13.61 21.90 -5.45
C ARG A 196 15.02 21.42 -5.09
N GLY A 197 15.51 20.34 -5.72
CA GLY A 197 16.85 19.78 -5.47
C GLY A 197 16.95 18.89 -4.23
N ASN A 198 15.84 18.54 -3.59
CA ASN A 198 15.77 17.76 -2.34
C ASN A 198 14.91 16.49 -2.53
N PHE A 199 15.19 15.71 -3.59
CA PHE A 199 14.38 14.55 -3.95
C PHE A 199 14.14 13.59 -2.76
N GLY A 200 12.86 13.32 -2.48
CA GLY A 200 12.42 12.40 -1.43
C GLY A 200 12.29 13.04 -0.04
N VAL A 201 12.60 14.33 0.11
CA VAL A 201 12.31 15.10 1.33
C VAL A 201 10.98 15.82 1.14
N LEU A 202 9.96 15.40 1.89
CA LEU A 202 8.62 15.99 1.90
C LEU A 202 8.53 16.98 3.07
N SER A 203 7.81 18.08 2.91
CA SER A 203 7.85 19.21 3.86
C SER A 203 7.15 18.92 5.18
N ASP A 204 6.08 18.11 5.14
CA ASP A 204 5.24 17.80 6.32
C ASP A 204 5.59 16.50 7.02
N VAL A 205 6.59 15.80 6.50
CA VAL A 205 7.19 14.62 7.13
C VAL A 205 8.31 15.11 8.03
N ASP A 206 8.20 14.82 9.34
CA ASP A 206 9.20 15.17 10.35
C ASP A 206 10.58 14.59 9.96
N SER A 207 11.36 15.38 9.23
CA SER A 207 12.76 15.09 8.98
C SER A 207 13.52 15.36 10.29
N PRO A 208 14.43 14.48 10.74
CA PRO A 208 15.24 14.81 11.90
C PRO A 208 16.01 16.09 11.61
N ALA A 209 15.89 17.08 12.50
CA ALA A 209 16.70 18.28 12.45
C ALA A 209 18.17 17.87 12.25
N PRO A 210 18.90 18.50 11.31
CA PRO A 210 20.32 18.22 11.16
C PRO A 210 20.98 18.38 12.53
N LYS A 211 21.74 17.37 12.96
CA LYS A 211 22.52 17.47 14.20
C LYS A 211 23.28 18.81 14.15
N PRO A 212 23.24 19.64 15.21
CA PRO A 212 24.02 20.86 15.24
C PRO A 212 25.45 20.52 14.84
N ALA A 213 26.00 21.25 13.87
CA ALA A 213 27.37 21.06 13.44
C ALA A 213 28.26 21.04 14.70
N GLU A 214 29.00 19.95 14.93
CA GLU A 214 29.98 19.90 16.00
C GLU A 214 30.89 21.15 15.88
N GLU A 215 31.15 21.85 16.98
CA GLU A 215 32.06 23.00 17.00
C GLU A 215 33.42 22.56 16.45
N ARG A 216 33.70 22.89 15.17
CA ARG A 216 34.94 22.52 14.50
C ARG A 216 36.07 23.47 14.90
N SER A 217 37.23 22.89 15.20
CA SER A 217 38.40 23.64 15.67
C SER A 217 38.99 24.55 14.58
N LEU A 218 39.65 25.62 15.01
CA LEU A 218 40.30 26.65 14.19
C LEU A 218 41.25 26.07 13.12
N TRP A 219 41.81 24.89 13.36
CA TRP A 219 42.72 24.19 12.44
C TRP A 219 42.03 23.69 11.16
N ALA A 220 40.76 23.29 11.24
CA ALA A 220 39.99 22.87 10.07
C ALA A 220 39.74 24.05 9.10
N ARG A 221 39.62 25.28 9.63
CA ARG A 221 39.40 26.50 8.83
C ARG A 221 40.65 26.97 8.06
N ILE A 222 41.85 26.60 8.53
CA ILE A 222 43.12 27.00 7.91
C ILE A 222 43.44 26.10 6.71
N VAL A 223 43.10 24.80 6.77
CA VAL A 223 43.36 23.84 5.67
C VAL A 223 42.50 24.16 4.43
N GLU A 224 41.30 24.69 4.61
CA GLU A 224 40.37 25.04 3.53
C GLU A 224 40.77 26.34 2.80
N ALA A 225 41.56 27.20 3.44
CA ALA A 225 42.01 28.48 2.86
C ALA A 225 43.11 28.34 1.79
N VAL A 226 43.67 27.14 1.59
CA VAL A 226 44.88 26.93 0.75
C VAL A 226 44.63 25.98 -0.44
N SER A 227 43.39 25.60 -0.73
CA SER A 227 43.06 24.78 -1.90
C SER A 227 41.73 25.20 -2.52
N PRO A 228 41.72 25.98 -3.62
CA PRO A 228 40.49 26.40 -4.27
C PRO A 228 39.99 25.27 -5.18
N THR A 229 38.96 24.56 -4.74
CA THR A 229 38.05 23.85 -5.67
C THR A 229 36.65 24.39 -5.46
N ALA A 230 35.97 24.61 -6.58
CA ALA A 230 34.71 25.31 -6.68
C ALA A 230 33.57 24.59 -5.94
N LYS A 231 32.96 25.27 -4.96
CA LYS A 231 31.53 25.17 -4.65
C LYS A 231 31.03 26.52 -4.12
N ALA A 232 30.41 27.28 -5.00
CA ALA A 232 29.18 27.99 -4.63
C ALA A 232 28.02 27.02 -4.91
N ASP A 233 26.91 27.23 -4.22
CA ASP A 233 25.64 26.50 -4.28
C ASP A 233 25.49 25.18 -3.51
N LEU A 234 24.47 25.25 -2.65
CA LEU A 234 23.78 24.23 -1.88
C LEU A 234 24.65 23.39 -0.91
N GLY A 235 24.23 23.39 0.35
CA GLY A 235 24.76 22.51 1.39
C GLY A 235 24.64 21.02 1.01
N PRO A 236 25.20 20.10 1.80
CA PRO A 236 25.17 18.67 1.46
C PRO A 236 23.73 18.23 1.20
N ILE A 237 23.50 17.76 -0.04
CA ILE A 237 22.26 17.09 -0.43
C ILE A 237 22.08 15.90 0.53
N PRO A 238 20.93 15.74 1.19
CA PRO A 238 20.63 14.52 1.93
C PRO A 238 20.82 13.32 1.01
N ASN A 239 21.41 12.23 1.48
CA ASN A 239 21.42 10.99 0.72
C ASN A 239 19.96 10.64 0.40
N ALA A 240 19.55 10.72 -0.87
CA ALA A 240 18.15 10.56 -1.27
C ALA A 240 17.61 9.19 -0.85
N THR A 241 18.48 8.18 -0.84
CA THR A 241 18.16 6.86 -0.29
C THR A 241 17.80 6.94 1.19
N THR A 242 18.48 7.75 1.99
CA THR A 242 18.18 7.94 3.41
C THR A 242 16.85 8.66 3.64
N ALA A 243 16.54 9.70 2.86
CA ALA A 243 15.25 10.40 2.97
C ALA A 243 14.08 9.48 2.60
N LEU A 244 14.21 8.73 1.49
CA LEU A 244 13.20 7.73 1.10
C LEU A 244 13.11 6.57 2.08
N GLN A 245 14.23 6.10 2.62
CA GLN A 245 14.22 5.10 3.68
C GLN A 245 13.48 5.61 4.93
N GLN A 246 13.67 6.87 5.32
CA GLN A 246 12.92 7.48 6.41
C GLN A 246 11.43 7.53 6.11
N LEU A 247 11.03 8.02 4.94
CA LEU A 247 9.63 8.05 4.50
C LEU A 247 8.98 6.67 4.54
N ILE A 248 9.68 5.65 4.04
CA ILE A 248 9.23 4.25 4.08
C ILE A 248 9.17 3.73 5.53
N ASN A 249 10.12 4.08 6.39
CA ASN A 249 10.11 3.67 7.80
C ASN A 249 8.95 4.28 8.57
N SER A 250 8.66 5.57 8.37
CA SER A 250 7.51 6.24 8.97
C SER A 250 6.22 5.60 8.48
N GLY A 251 6.11 5.36 7.17
CA GLY A 251 4.96 4.64 6.59
C GLY A 251 4.77 3.24 7.14
N ARG A 252 5.86 2.51 7.35
CA ARG A 252 5.84 1.20 8.01
C ARG A 252 5.36 1.34 9.46
N ASN A 253 5.87 2.33 10.20
CA ASN A 253 5.42 2.60 11.56
C ASN A 253 3.92 2.89 11.60
N ASP A 254 3.43 3.74 10.71
CA ASP A 254 2.00 4.07 10.65
C ASP A 254 1.16 2.85 10.31
N PHE A 255 1.60 2.07 9.32
CA PHE A 255 0.90 0.88 8.88
C PHE A 255 0.71 -0.14 10.03
N PHE A 256 1.73 -0.32 10.88
CA PHE A 256 1.69 -1.35 11.92
C PHE A 256 1.29 -0.83 13.31
N ASN A 257 1.50 0.46 13.61
CA ASN A 257 1.33 1.02 14.95
C ASN A 257 0.32 2.16 15.04
N GLN A 258 -0.03 2.85 13.94
CA GLN A 258 -0.97 3.95 14.01
C GLN A 258 -2.40 3.45 14.13
N THR A 259 -3.07 3.84 15.21
CA THR A 259 -4.45 3.45 15.54
C THR A 259 -5.46 4.51 15.18
N PHE A 260 -5.01 5.69 14.71
CA PHE A 260 -5.85 6.83 14.33
C PHE A 260 -6.95 7.12 15.36
N ASP A 261 -6.61 7.06 16.66
CA ASP A 261 -7.54 7.25 17.78
C ASP A 261 -8.80 6.36 17.72
N GLY A 262 -8.71 5.20 17.08
CA GLY A 262 -9.80 4.26 16.84
C GLY A 262 -9.93 3.16 17.90
N ASN A 263 -10.43 2.01 17.47
CA ASN A 263 -10.69 0.82 18.29
C ASN A 263 -9.45 -0.03 18.61
N GLY A 264 -8.25 0.44 18.25
CA GLY A 264 -6.98 -0.25 18.46
C GLY A 264 -6.52 -1.11 17.27
N ARG A 265 -7.33 -1.29 16.23
CA ARG A 265 -6.86 -1.87 14.96
C ARG A 265 -5.83 -0.96 14.30
N THR A 266 -4.96 -1.58 13.51
CA THR A 266 -4.00 -0.95 12.58
C THR A 266 -4.10 -1.67 11.24
N CYS A 267 -3.49 -1.16 10.16
CA CYS A 267 -3.46 -1.87 8.87
C CYS A 267 -2.81 -3.25 9.06
N GLY A 268 -1.75 -3.29 9.88
CA GLY A 268 -1.06 -4.48 10.33
C GLY A 268 -1.87 -5.48 11.14
N THR A 269 -3.12 -5.19 11.51
CA THR A 269 -4.01 -6.17 12.16
C THR A 269 -4.41 -7.28 11.17
N CYS A 270 -4.66 -6.91 9.91
CA CYS A 270 -5.06 -7.83 8.83
C CYS A 270 -3.94 -8.05 7.80
N HIS A 271 -2.99 -7.12 7.68
CA HIS A 271 -1.88 -7.21 6.73
C HIS A 271 -0.56 -7.40 7.49
N ARG A 272 -0.30 -8.60 8.01
CA ARG A 272 0.83 -8.87 8.91
C ARG A 272 2.14 -8.96 8.13
N GLU A 273 3.17 -8.26 8.60
CA GLU A 273 4.45 -8.17 7.86
C GLU A 273 5.17 -9.52 7.72
N ASP A 274 5.05 -10.36 8.74
CA ASP A 274 5.63 -11.70 8.78
C ASP A 274 4.68 -12.78 8.22
N GLN A 275 3.56 -12.38 7.60
CA GLN A 275 2.60 -13.27 6.93
C GLN A 275 2.25 -12.72 5.54
N ASN A 276 3.24 -12.27 4.78
CA ASN A 276 3.09 -11.77 3.40
C ASN A 276 2.03 -10.67 3.24
N LEU A 277 1.85 -9.84 4.28
CA LEU A 277 0.84 -8.77 4.33
C LEU A 277 -0.60 -9.29 4.12
N THR A 278 -0.88 -10.49 4.61
CA THR A 278 -2.22 -11.11 4.66
C THR A 278 -2.42 -11.86 6.00
N ILE A 279 -3.53 -12.58 6.14
CA ILE A 279 -3.87 -13.46 7.26
C ILE A 279 -4.60 -14.71 6.75
N ASN A 280 -4.42 -15.81 7.47
CA ASN A 280 -5.16 -17.06 7.25
C ASN A 280 -5.72 -17.61 8.57
N PRO A 281 -6.67 -18.57 8.54
CA PRO A 281 -7.25 -19.14 9.76
C PRO A 281 -6.21 -19.71 10.74
N GLN A 282 -5.13 -20.31 10.25
CA GLN A 282 -4.07 -20.90 11.06
C GLN A 282 -3.36 -19.83 11.89
N PHE A 283 -3.00 -18.70 11.27
CA PHE A 283 -2.42 -17.55 11.96
C PHE A 283 -3.41 -16.93 12.96
N ILE A 284 -4.67 -16.71 12.55
CA ILE A 284 -5.71 -16.12 13.41
C ILE A 284 -5.90 -16.94 14.69
N ALA A 285 -5.80 -18.27 14.61
CA ALA A 285 -5.90 -19.16 15.77
C ALA A 285 -4.75 -19.00 16.78
N THR A 286 -3.62 -18.38 16.40
CA THR A 286 -2.49 -18.11 17.30
C THR A 286 -2.62 -16.80 18.08
N LEU A 287 -3.54 -15.92 17.67
CA LEU A 287 -3.68 -14.59 18.26
C LEU A 287 -4.34 -14.64 19.65
N PRO A 288 -3.94 -13.77 20.58
CA PRO A 288 -4.54 -13.71 21.89
C PRO A 288 -6.01 -13.24 21.81
N PRO A 289 -6.91 -13.65 22.73
CA PRO A 289 -8.33 -13.27 22.67
C PRO A 289 -8.62 -11.77 22.70
N ASN A 290 -7.67 -10.95 23.16
CA ASN A 290 -7.77 -9.49 23.19
C ASN A 290 -7.05 -8.79 22.02
N ASP A 291 -6.60 -9.52 20.99
CA ASP A 291 -6.04 -8.92 19.78
C ASP A 291 -7.07 -7.98 19.12
N PRO A 292 -6.67 -6.79 18.61
CA PRO A 292 -7.58 -5.86 17.94
C PRO A 292 -8.34 -6.43 16.73
N LEU A 293 -7.85 -7.52 16.12
CA LEU A 293 -8.61 -8.26 15.10
C LEU A 293 -9.99 -8.67 15.65
N PHE A 294 -10.06 -9.00 16.94
CA PHE A 294 -11.26 -9.47 17.63
C PHE A 294 -12.07 -8.34 18.30
N ALA A 295 -11.86 -7.07 17.92
CA ALA A 295 -12.54 -5.93 18.53
C ALA A 295 -14.07 -6.09 18.65
N ALA A 296 -14.73 -6.73 17.68
CA ALA A 296 -16.18 -7.01 17.73
C ALA A 296 -16.59 -7.98 18.86
N GLU A 297 -15.70 -8.86 19.32
CA GLU A 297 -15.97 -9.86 20.35
C GLU A 297 -15.99 -9.25 21.76
N PHE A 298 -15.24 -8.16 21.98
CA PHE A 298 -15.08 -7.56 23.32
C PHE A 298 -15.48 -6.07 23.41
N THR A 299 -15.85 -5.42 22.29
CA THR A 299 -16.33 -4.04 22.28
C THR A 299 -17.84 -4.01 22.06
N PRO A 300 -18.67 -3.71 23.08
CA PRO A 300 -20.13 -3.76 22.96
C PRO A 300 -20.69 -2.91 21.81
N ALA A 301 -20.11 -1.73 21.56
CA ALA A 301 -20.51 -0.82 20.49
C ALA A 301 -20.20 -1.33 19.06
N LEU A 302 -19.43 -2.40 18.94
CA LEU A 302 -19.03 -3.04 17.67
C LEU A 302 -19.55 -4.49 17.56
N SER A 303 -20.36 -4.96 18.51
CA SER A 303 -20.75 -6.37 18.61
C SER A 303 -21.70 -6.87 17.52
N GLN A 304 -22.26 -5.98 16.71
CA GLN A 304 -23.19 -6.31 15.63
C GLN A 304 -22.79 -5.57 14.35
N ASN A 305 -22.79 -6.27 13.21
CA ASN A 305 -22.57 -5.69 11.87
C ASN A 305 -21.24 -4.92 11.65
N PHE A 306 -20.28 -5.04 12.57
CA PHE A 306 -18.91 -4.56 12.37
C PHE A 306 -18.02 -5.64 11.76
N GLU A 307 -18.18 -6.87 12.24
CA GLU A 307 -17.44 -8.07 11.82
C GLU A 307 -18.33 -9.30 12.02
N ASN A 308 -18.02 -10.39 11.33
CA ASN A 308 -18.54 -11.72 11.66
C ASN A 308 -17.43 -12.58 12.30
N PRO A 309 -17.35 -12.66 13.64
CA PRO A 309 -16.28 -13.40 14.32
C PRO A 309 -16.16 -14.87 13.92
N VAL A 310 -17.29 -15.52 13.59
CA VAL A 310 -17.28 -16.94 13.21
C VAL A 310 -16.61 -17.13 11.85
N LEU A 311 -16.94 -16.29 10.86
CA LEU A 311 -16.35 -16.38 9.52
C LEU A 311 -14.91 -15.87 9.49
N MET A 312 -14.61 -14.80 10.23
CA MET A 312 -13.25 -14.29 10.41
C MET A 312 -12.34 -15.35 11.05
N ARG A 313 -12.74 -16.02 12.14
CA ARG A 313 -11.90 -17.04 12.79
C ARG A 313 -11.68 -18.29 11.94
N ASN A 314 -12.75 -18.82 11.32
CA ASN A 314 -12.68 -20.10 10.64
C ASN A 314 -12.14 -20.00 9.21
N PHE A 315 -12.33 -18.86 8.54
CA PHE A 315 -12.04 -18.70 7.11
C PHE A 315 -11.18 -17.48 6.78
N GLY A 316 -10.82 -16.64 7.76
CA GLY A 316 -10.06 -15.41 7.48
C GLY A 316 -10.83 -14.40 6.63
N LEU A 317 -12.17 -14.44 6.71
CA LEU A 317 -13.05 -13.54 5.99
C LEU A 317 -13.36 -12.30 6.84
N ILE A 318 -13.11 -11.12 6.29
CA ILE A 318 -13.35 -9.83 6.90
C ILE A 318 -14.61 -9.22 6.30
N LEU A 319 -15.45 -8.64 7.14
CA LEU A 319 -16.63 -7.90 6.72
C LEU A 319 -16.24 -6.57 6.06
N GLU A 320 -16.67 -6.39 4.81
CA GLU A 320 -16.49 -5.15 4.05
C GLU A 320 -17.86 -4.55 3.67
N ASN A 321 -17.94 -3.21 3.61
CA ASN A 321 -19.12 -2.48 3.13
C ASN A 321 -18.81 -1.70 1.83
N PRO A 322 -18.34 -2.35 0.74
CA PRO A 322 -17.92 -1.65 -0.48
C PRO A 322 -19.08 -0.89 -1.16
N ASP A 323 -20.31 -1.38 -0.99
CA ASP A 323 -21.52 -0.83 -1.60
C ASP A 323 -22.10 0.38 -0.87
N GLY A 324 -21.63 0.64 0.34
CA GLY A 324 -22.17 1.67 1.21
C GLY A 324 -22.46 1.14 2.60
N MET A 325 -22.50 2.07 3.55
CA MET A 325 -22.67 1.76 4.97
C MET A 325 -24.11 2.00 5.43
N ASP A 326 -24.96 2.62 4.59
CA ASP A 326 -26.31 3.10 4.93
C ASP A 326 -27.29 2.01 5.41
N ASP A 327 -26.97 0.74 5.20
CA ASP A 327 -27.72 -0.42 5.68
C ASP A 327 -26.77 -1.56 6.09
N LEU A 328 -26.01 -1.36 7.17
CA LEU A 328 -25.00 -2.32 7.66
C LEU A 328 -25.49 -3.78 7.79
N PRO A 329 -26.74 -4.07 8.22
CA PRO A 329 -27.22 -5.45 8.30
C PRO A 329 -27.39 -6.17 6.96
N ASN A 330 -27.55 -5.44 5.84
CA ASN A 330 -27.86 -6.04 4.54
C ASN A 330 -26.87 -5.68 3.42
N LYS A 331 -26.10 -4.59 3.57
CA LYS A 331 -25.10 -4.12 2.60
C LYS A 331 -23.68 -4.40 3.09
N PHE A 332 -23.30 -5.66 3.08
CA PHE A 332 -21.93 -6.08 3.37
C PHE A 332 -21.57 -7.29 2.52
N VAL A 333 -20.28 -7.59 2.45
CA VAL A 333 -19.73 -8.84 1.89
C VAL A 333 -18.66 -9.38 2.84
N MET A 334 -18.32 -10.66 2.68
CA MET A 334 -17.24 -11.30 3.43
C MET A 334 -16.09 -11.62 2.49
N ARG A 335 -14.95 -10.94 2.65
CA ARG A 335 -13.80 -11.07 1.75
C ARG A 335 -12.54 -11.54 2.48
N GLY A 336 -11.75 -12.38 1.81
CA GLY A 336 -10.39 -12.69 2.24
C GLY A 336 -9.49 -11.46 2.14
N VAL A 337 -8.40 -11.43 2.89
CA VAL A 337 -7.47 -10.28 2.87
C VAL A 337 -6.44 -10.46 1.75
N PRO A 338 -6.47 -9.67 0.66
CA PRO A 338 -5.44 -9.76 -0.37
C PRO A 338 -4.11 -9.21 0.19
N HIS A 339 -2.99 -9.78 -0.23
CA HIS A 339 -1.68 -9.20 0.11
C HIS A 339 -1.54 -7.80 -0.52
N THR A 340 -0.76 -6.92 0.11
CA THR A 340 -0.42 -5.59 -0.44
C THR A 340 0.97 -5.53 -1.08
N LEU A 341 1.60 -6.69 -1.30
CA LEU A 341 2.86 -6.81 -2.02
C LEU A 341 2.71 -6.44 -3.51
N ALA A 342 3.74 -5.82 -4.07
CA ALA A 342 3.91 -5.62 -5.51
C ALA A 342 2.76 -4.84 -6.20
N LEU A 343 2.24 -3.79 -5.54
CA LEU A 343 1.30 -2.82 -6.11
C LEU A 343 1.96 -1.95 -7.22
N GLN A 344 2.28 -2.60 -8.34
CA GLN A 344 2.88 -2.03 -9.53
C GLN A 344 1.84 -1.30 -10.38
N ASP A 345 2.29 -0.38 -11.24
CA ASP A 345 1.39 0.39 -12.11
C ASP A 345 0.53 -0.52 -13.00
N ASN A 346 1.09 -1.62 -13.52
CA ASN A 346 0.35 -2.58 -14.34
C ASN A 346 -0.71 -3.40 -13.56
N THR A 347 -0.61 -3.42 -12.23
CA THR A 347 -1.57 -4.08 -11.33
C THR A 347 -2.69 -3.11 -10.95
N LEU A 348 -2.38 -1.81 -10.88
CA LEU A 348 -3.31 -0.77 -10.44
C LEU A 348 -4.04 -0.10 -11.62
N THR A 349 -3.41 0.01 -12.79
CA THR A 349 -3.98 0.78 -13.90
C THR A 349 -5.20 0.06 -14.47
N PRO A 350 -6.40 0.65 -14.48
CA PRO A 350 -7.58 0.01 -15.06
C PRO A 350 -7.50 -0.08 -16.58
N VAL A 351 -8.32 -0.95 -17.18
CA VAL A 351 -8.54 -0.91 -18.63
C VAL A 351 -9.17 0.41 -19.07
N SER A 352 -8.50 1.07 -20.01
CA SER A 352 -8.89 2.36 -20.55
C SER A 352 -10.28 2.33 -21.17
N GLY A 353 -11.11 3.31 -20.82
CA GLY A 353 -12.46 3.46 -21.38
C GLY A 353 -13.46 2.37 -20.97
N GLY A 354 -13.14 1.53 -19.98
CA GLY A 354 -14.05 0.49 -19.49
C GLY A 354 -14.26 -0.68 -20.44
N ALA A 355 -13.28 -0.95 -21.31
CA ALA A 355 -13.38 -2.03 -22.32
C ALA A 355 -13.47 -3.44 -21.69
N ASP A 356 -13.14 -3.58 -20.41
CA ASP A 356 -13.34 -4.78 -19.59
C ASP A 356 -14.76 -4.89 -19.00
N GLY A 357 -15.67 -4.00 -19.38
CA GLY A 357 -17.06 -3.97 -18.90
C GLY A 357 -17.24 -3.19 -17.61
N THR A 358 -16.21 -2.52 -17.09
CA THR A 358 -16.35 -1.62 -15.96
C THR A 358 -16.82 -0.22 -16.39
N THR A 359 -17.84 0.31 -15.73
CA THR A 359 -18.49 1.55 -16.19
C THR A 359 -17.76 2.82 -15.77
N ILE A 360 -17.14 2.82 -14.59
CA ILE A 360 -16.41 3.96 -14.00
C ILE A 360 -15.27 3.40 -13.13
N PRO A 361 -14.18 2.89 -13.74
CA PRO A 361 -13.11 2.27 -12.98
C PRO A 361 -12.28 3.30 -12.19
N PRO A 362 -11.67 2.90 -11.06
CA PRO A 362 -10.74 3.75 -10.33
C PRO A 362 -9.44 3.97 -11.07
N ASN A 363 -8.78 5.09 -10.80
CA ASN A 363 -7.45 5.38 -11.33
C ASN A 363 -6.41 4.31 -10.91
N GLU A 364 -6.58 3.75 -9.72
CA GLU A 364 -5.79 2.67 -9.13
C GLU A 364 -6.74 1.58 -8.60
N ARG A 365 -6.88 0.48 -9.34
CA ARG A 365 -7.64 -0.70 -8.94
C ARG A 365 -6.98 -1.38 -7.74
N VAL A 366 -7.72 -1.44 -6.65
CA VAL A 366 -7.34 -2.13 -5.42
C VAL A 366 -8.53 -2.89 -4.84
N GLY A 367 -8.24 -3.90 -4.02
CA GLY A 367 -9.24 -4.81 -3.47
C GLY A 367 -9.79 -5.78 -4.51
N TRP A 368 -10.61 -6.73 -4.05
CA TRP A 368 -11.11 -7.82 -4.88
C TRP A 368 -12.07 -7.37 -5.98
N GLY A 369 -12.91 -6.38 -5.73
CA GLY A 369 -13.77 -5.81 -6.78
C GLY A 369 -13.02 -4.92 -7.76
N GLY A 370 -11.80 -4.47 -7.42
CA GLY A 370 -11.06 -3.51 -8.24
C GLY A 370 -11.67 -2.10 -8.20
N ASP A 371 -12.54 -1.85 -7.22
CA ASP A 371 -13.22 -0.61 -6.87
C ASP A 371 -13.09 -0.28 -5.38
N GLY A 372 -12.16 -0.96 -4.67
CA GLY A 372 -11.88 -0.71 -3.26
C GLY A 372 -11.40 0.72 -3.02
N ALA A 373 -10.66 1.29 -3.97
CA ALA A 373 -10.47 2.73 -4.06
C ALA A 373 -11.75 3.32 -4.64
N PRO A 374 -12.59 3.98 -3.83
CA PRO A 374 -13.88 4.45 -4.32
C PRO A 374 -13.67 5.45 -5.46
N VAL A 375 -14.51 5.35 -6.47
CA VAL A 375 -14.66 6.36 -7.51
C VAL A 375 -16.01 6.99 -7.35
N SER A 376 -16.13 8.23 -7.78
CA SER A 376 -17.42 8.88 -7.77
C SER A 376 -17.84 9.25 -9.18
N PRO A 377 -19.05 8.81 -9.60
CA PRO A 377 -19.56 9.17 -10.90
C PRO A 377 -19.66 10.69 -11.07
N PRO A 378 -19.51 11.21 -12.30
CA PRO A 378 -19.85 12.58 -12.63
C PRO A 378 -21.25 12.92 -12.10
N GLY A 379 -21.34 13.93 -11.23
CA GLY A 379 -22.60 14.40 -10.63
C GLY A 379 -23.24 13.51 -9.57
N LYS A 380 -22.62 12.40 -9.16
CA LYS A 380 -23.18 11.49 -8.13
C LYS A 380 -22.13 11.03 -7.12
N PRO A 381 -21.94 11.76 -6.01
CA PRO A 381 -21.01 11.34 -4.97
C PRO A 381 -21.43 10.04 -4.25
N PHE A 382 -20.45 9.29 -3.74
CA PHE A 382 -20.61 8.15 -2.83
C PHE A 382 -21.38 8.53 -1.56
N LEU A 383 -21.97 7.55 -0.86
CA LEU A 383 -22.60 7.70 0.46
C LEU A 383 -21.90 6.92 1.63
N LEU A 384 -21.02 7.54 2.45
CA LEU A 384 -20.71 7.19 3.86
C LEU A 384 -21.93 7.27 4.79
N PHE A 385 -21.81 6.57 5.92
CA PHE A 385 -22.81 6.27 6.95
C PHE A 385 -23.47 7.47 7.63
N ASP A 386 -22.77 8.60 7.73
CA ASP A 386 -23.25 9.82 8.39
C ASP A 386 -24.22 10.65 7.54
N GLY A 387 -24.43 10.26 6.28
CA GLY A 387 -25.30 10.97 5.32
C GLY A 387 -24.60 12.05 4.47
N ASN A 388 -23.36 12.47 4.76
CA ASN A 388 -22.63 13.54 4.03
C ASN A 388 -21.86 12.94 2.88
N THR A 389 -21.94 13.28 1.56
CA THR A 389 -21.52 12.73 0.17
C THR A 389 -20.02 12.75 -0.42
N ARG A 390 -19.34 11.64 -0.91
CA ARG A 390 -17.90 11.59 -1.39
C ARG A 390 -17.71 11.70 -2.88
N GLN A 391 -16.79 12.54 -3.34
CA GLN A 391 -16.04 12.28 -4.57
C GLN A 391 -14.64 11.78 -4.26
N ALA A 392 -14.32 10.63 -4.82
CA ALA A 392 -13.05 9.96 -4.71
C ALA A 392 -12.56 9.69 -6.13
N ASN A 393 -11.26 9.82 -6.35
CA ASN A 393 -10.65 9.70 -7.67
C ASN A 393 -10.21 8.25 -7.95
N GLY A 394 -10.50 7.33 -7.04
CA GLY A 394 -10.08 5.94 -7.16
C GLY A 394 -8.57 5.77 -6.99
N SER A 395 -7.93 6.54 -6.11
CA SER A 395 -6.50 6.39 -5.80
C SER A 395 -6.24 5.45 -4.61
N LEU A 396 -4.99 5.04 -4.41
CA LEU A 396 -4.57 4.31 -3.22
C LEU A 396 -4.79 5.12 -1.93
N VAL A 397 -4.63 6.45 -2.00
CA VAL A 397 -5.04 7.37 -0.91
C VAL A 397 -6.52 7.21 -0.60
N ASP A 398 -7.36 7.13 -1.63
CA ASP A 398 -8.79 7.01 -1.45
C ASP A 398 -9.20 5.71 -0.74
N PHE A 399 -8.48 4.63 -1.05
CA PHE A 399 -8.59 3.33 -0.40
C PHE A 399 -8.17 3.37 1.07
N ILE A 400 -7.01 3.96 1.39
CA ILE A 400 -6.51 4.08 2.78
C ILE A 400 -7.54 4.79 3.66
N ILE A 401 -8.07 5.93 3.21
CA ILE A 401 -9.11 6.67 3.93
C ILE A 401 -10.35 5.79 4.13
N GLY A 402 -10.77 5.06 3.08
CA GLY A 402 -11.91 4.13 3.15
C GLY A 402 -11.70 3.01 4.17
N ALA A 403 -10.52 2.40 4.18
CA ALA A 403 -10.14 1.34 5.12
C ALA A 403 -10.13 1.84 6.57
N ILE A 404 -9.63 3.05 6.82
CA ILE A 404 -9.69 3.68 8.15
C ILE A 404 -11.14 3.85 8.58
N ILE A 405 -11.99 4.43 7.73
CA ILE A 405 -13.41 4.62 8.06
C ILE A 405 -14.14 3.28 8.28
N GLN A 406 -13.80 2.22 7.54
CA GLN A 406 -14.42 0.91 7.68
C GLN A 406 -14.01 0.21 8.99
N HIS A 407 -12.72 0.20 9.31
CA HIS A 407 -12.16 -0.75 10.29
C HIS A 407 -11.68 -0.14 11.61
N TYR A 408 -11.47 1.17 11.69
CA TYR A 408 -10.96 1.83 12.90
C TYR A 408 -12.01 2.40 13.85
N PRO A 409 -13.27 2.66 13.47
CA PRO A 409 -14.23 3.30 14.38
C PRO A 409 -14.43 2.56 15.71
N LYS A 410 -14.58 3.34 16.79
CA LYS A 410 -15.00 2.86 18.12
C LYS A 410 -16.48 2.46 18.19
N THR A 411 -17.31 2.96 17.28
CA THR A 411 -18.74 2.65 17.20
C THR A 411 -19.17 2.49 15.74
N LEU A 412 -20.35 1.87 15.52
CA LEU A 412 -20.96 1.79 14.18
C LEU A 412 -21.37 3.14 13.60
N ALA A 413 -21.30 4.24 14.38
CA ALA A 413 -21.58 5.58 13.86
C ALA A 413 -20.48 6.09 12.92
N ARG A 414 -19.26 5.55 13.03
CA ARG A 414 -18.12 5.85 12.16
C ARG A 414 -17.90 7.36 11.97
N LYS A 415 -17.91 8.13 13.06
CA LYS A 415 -17.73 9.60 13.07
C LYS A 415 -16.25 9.99 13.22
N PRO A 416 -15.63 10.63 12.21
CA PRO A 416 -14.24 11.10 12.33
C PRO A 416 -14.11 12.33 13.27
N PHE A 417 -12.88 12.57 13.76
CA PHE A 417 -12.47 13.69 14.63
C PHE A 417 -12.76 15.08 14.05
N THR A 418 -12.98 15.16 12.74
CA THR A 418 -13.17 16.40 11.99
C THR A 418 -14.58 16.98 12.11
N VAL A 419 -15.46 16.40 12.93
CA VAL A 419 -16.85 16.88 13.14
C VAL A 419 -16.89 17.90 14.29
N PRO A 420 -17.11 19.21 14.02
CA PRO A 420 -17.10 20.23 15.07
C PRO A 420 -18.18 19.99 16.14
N GLY A 421 -17.78 19.98 17.42
CA GLY A 421 -18.70 19.93 18.56
C GLY A 421 -19.31 18.56 18.89
N ALA A 422 -18.87 17.48 18.24
CA ALA A 422 -19.33 16.11 18.52
C ALA A 422 -18.22 15.24 19.17
N ALA A 423 -18.62 14.22 19.93
CA ALA A 423 -17.72 13.13 20.31
C ALA A 423 -17.38 12.29 19.06
N PHE A 424 -16.09 12.03 18.84
CA PHE A 424 -15.57 11.34 17.66
C PHE A 424 -15.19 9.88 17.95
N ASP A 425 -15.27 9.03 16.93
CA ASP A 425 -15.00 7.59 16.98
C ASP A 425 -13.56 7.22 16.57
N PHE A 426 -12.93 8.03 15.70
CA PHE A 426 -11.57 7.87 15.17
C PHE A 426 -11.08 9.19 14.55
N ARG A 427 -9.82 9.29 14.14
CA ARG A 427 -9.20 10.44 13.45
C ARG A 427 -8.93 10.09 11.98
N LEU A 428 -9.06 11.05 11.07
CA LEU A 428 -8.56 10.89 9.71
C LEU A 428 -7.04 11.14 9.68
N PRO A 429 -6.29 10.48 8.78
CA PRO A 429 -4.84 10.70 8.69
C PRO A 429 -4.51 12.15 8.31
N THR A 430 -3.30 12.61 8.63
CA THR A 430 -2.73 13.84 8.04
C THR A 430 -2.24 13.55 6.61
N GLN A 431 -1.91 14.60 5.86
CA GLN A 431 -1.30 14.44 4.53
C GLN A 431 0.03 13.67 4.61
N ALA A 432 0.88 14.01 5.58
CA ALA A 432 2.14 13.32 5.83
C ALA A 432 1.96 11.82 6.08
N GLU A 433 1.03 11.43 6.98
CA GLU A 433 0.73 10.02 7.28
C GLU A 433 0.23 9.27 6.03
N LEU A 434 -0.54 9.93 5.15
CA LEU A 434 -0.97 9.32 3.88
C LEU A 434 0.20 9.10 2.92
N ASN A 435 1.09 10.08 2.76
CA ASN A 435 2.26 9.96 1.92
C ASN A 435 3.20 8.85 2.40
N GLU A 436 3.41 8.79 3.70
CA GLU A 436 4.17 7.74 4.39
C GLU A 436 3.55 6.35 4.11
N LEU A 437 2.25 6.18 4.34
CA LEU A 437 1.53 4.92 4.08
C LEU A 437 1.59 4.49 2.60
N VAL A 438 1.46 5.44 1.66
CA VAL A 438 1.58 5.16 0.22
C VAL A 438 3.01 4.78 -0.13
N ALA A 439 4.01 5.47 0.42
CA ALA A 439 5.42 5.19 0.18
C ALA A 439 5.79 3.79 0.66
N PHE A 440 5.35 3.39 1.87
CA PHE A 440 5.56 2.03 2.36
C PHE A 440 4.90 1.01 1.43
N GLN A 441 3.59 1.11 1.16
CA GLN A 441 2.88 0.15 0.32
C GLN A 441 3.48 0.04 -1.09
N LYS A 442 3.81 1.16 -1.74
CA LYS A 442 4.45 1.16 -3.06
C LYS A 442 5.94 0.78 -3.05
N SER A 443 6.54 0.60 -1.87
CA SER A 443 7.91 0.10 -1.74
C SER A 443 8.00 -1.41 -1.50
N THR A 444 6.87 -2.08 -1.23
CA THR A 444 6.85 -3.51 -0.91
C THR A 444 6.77 -4.43 -2.14
N GLY A 445 7.24 -5.67 -1.95
CA GLY A 445 7.24 -6.73 -2.95
C GLY A 445 8.24 -6.49 -4.08
N ARG A 446 8.15 -7.31 -5.12
CA ARG A 446 9.01 -7.19 -6.31
C ARG A 446 8.88 -5.84 -7.01
N ARG A 447 9.95 -5.48 -7.72
CA ARG A 447 10.04 -4.24 -8.52
C ARG A 447 9.40 -4.37 -9.90
N ILE A 448 9.48 -5.56 -10.50
CA ILE A 448 9.02 -5.87 -11.84
C ILE A 448 8.45 -7.29 -11.89
N ASP A 449 7.49 -7.53 -12.76
CA ASP A 449 7.01 -8.88 -13.07
C ASP A 449 8.05 -9.70 -13.85
N PRO A 450 8.07 -11.03 -13.69
CA PRO A 450 9.00 -11.89 -14.43
C PRO A 450 8.64 -11.94 -15.92
N ASP A 451 9.65 -12.00 -16.78
CA ASP A 451 9.42 -12.32 -18.19
C ASP A 451 9.37 -13.84 -18.37
N LEU A 452 8.17 -14.41 -18.50
CA LEU A 452 7.99 -15.85 -18.63
C LEU A 452 8.49 -16.41 -19.96
N SER A 453 8.76 -15.57 -20.97
CA SER A 453 9.37 -15.99 -22.23
C SER A 453 10.87 -16.25 -22.10
N LEU A 454 11.51 -15.61 -21.10
CA LEU A 454 12.94 -15.74 -20.82
C LEU A 454 13.22 -16.70 -19.66
N LEU A 455 12.33 -16.75 -18.67
CA LEU A 455 12.46 -17.62 -17.50
C LEU A 455 12.45 -19.10 -17.92
N GLN A 456 13.49 -19.84 -17.53
CA GLN A 456 13.51 -21.30 -17.68
C GLN A 456 13.62 -21.96 -16.32
N LEU A 457 12.61 -22.75 -15.94
CA LEU A 457 12.59 -23.47 -14.66
C LEU A 457 13.42 -24.76 -14.73
N LYS A 458 13.73 -25.37 -13.58
CA LYS A 458 14.19 -26.77 -13.46
C LYS A 458 13.01 -27.69 -13.09
N GLY A 459 13.21 -29.00 -13.22
CA GLY A 459 12.17 -30.01 -12.98
C GLY A 459 11.21 -30.19 -14.17
N ALA A 460 10.83 -31.43 -14.47
CA ALA A 460 9.96 -31.72 -15.60
C ALA A 460 8.52 -31.22 -15.40
N VAL A 461 8.01 -31.32 -14.17
CA VAL A 461 6.62 -30.95 -13.83
C VAL A 461 6.40 -29.43 -13.83
N PRO A 462 7.22 -28.59 -13.15
CA PRO A 462 7.08 -27.13 -13.23
C PRO A 462 7.27 -26.58 -14.63
N LYS A 463 8.22 -27.12 -15.41
CA LYS A 463 8.40 -26.76 -16.84
C LYS A 463 7.13 -27.04 -17.65
N ARG A 464 6.49 -28.18 -17.43
CA ARG A 464 5.22 -28.51 -18.09
C ARG A 464 4.12 -27.56 -17.65
N GLY A 465 4.07 -27.18 -16.37
CA GLY A 465 3.15 -26.19 -15.84
C GLY A 465 3.28 -24.84 -16.51
N GLN A 466 4.50 -24.31 -16.62
CA GLN A 466 4.80 -23.06 -17.33
C GLN A 466 4.29 -23.10 -18.77
N ALA A 467 4.58 -24.19 -19.49
CA ALA A 467 4.13 -24.38 -20.86
C ALA A 467 2.60 -24.40 -20.98
N ILE A 468 1.89 -25.04 -20.05
CA ILE A 468 0.41 -25.05 -20.02
C ILE A 468 -0.13 -23.65 -19.73
N PHE A 469 0.46 -22.95 -18.75
CA PHE A 469 0.03 -21.62 -18.31
C PHE A 469 0.03 -20.60 -19.46
N THR A 470 1.06 -20.64 -20.33
CA THR A 470 1.21 -19.75 -21.48
C THR A 470 0.61 -20.30 -22.78
N ASP A 471 -0.08 -21.45 -22.74
CA ASP A 471 -0.67 -22.07 -23.94
C ASP A 471 -2.04 -21.45 -24.24
N PRO A 472 -2.26 -20.85 -25.43
CA PRO A 472 -3.53 -20.20 -25.79
C PRO A 472 -4.68 -21.19 -26.06
N ASN A 473 -4.38 -22.49 -26.15
CA ASN A 473 -5.37 -23.54 -26.43
C ASN A 473 -5.64 -24.43 -25.22
N LEU A 474 -4.71 -24.51 -24.26
CA LEU A 474 -4.82 -25.40 -23.10
C LEU A 474 -5.11 -24.66 -21.81
N GLY A 475 -4.10 -24.08 -21.15
CA GLY A 475 -4.27 -23.43 -19.86
C GLY A 475 -4.88 -22.04 -19.95
N LYS A 476 -4.51 -21.24 -20.97
CA LYS A 476 -5.04 -19.88 -21.23
C LYS A 476 -4.88 -18.89 -20.06
N CYS A 477 -4.13 -19.26 -19.01
CA CYS A 477 -4.00 -18.49 -17.77
C CYS A 477 -3.45 -17.09 -18.04
N PHE A 478 -2.49 -17.00 -18.98
CA PHE A 478 -1.84 -15.75 -19.35
C PHE A 478 -2.76 -14.71 -20.01
N PHE A 479 -3.98 -15.08 -20.43
CA PHE A 479 -4.94 -14.10 -20.96
C PHE A 479 -5.32 -13.07 -19.90
N CYS A 480 -5.50 -13.50 -18.66
CA CYS A 480 -5.79 -12.63 -17.52
C CYS A 480 -4.54 -12.34 -16.70
N HIS A 481 -3.65 -13.34 -16.54
CA HIS A 481 -2.46 -13.24 -15.70
C HIS A 481 -1.17 -13.17 -16.54
N PHE A 482 -1.04 -12.13 -17.38
CA PHE A 482 0.11 -12.00 -18.27
C PHE A 482 1.41 -11.97 -17.45
N ASN A 483 2.38 -12.81 -17.84
CA ASN A 483 3.63 -12.98 -17.09
C ASN A 483 3.46 -13.37 -15.61
N ALA A 484 2.35 -14.05 -15.27
CA ALA A 484 1.92 -14.33 -13.89
C ALA A 484 1.69 -13.07 -13.03
N GLY A 485 1.68 -11.90 -13.65
CA GLY A 485 1.27 -10.62 -13.08
C GLY A 485 -0.16 -10.28 -13.46
N ALA A 486 -0.70 -9.26 -12.83
CA ALA A 486 -2.11 -8.89 -12.90
C ALA A 486 -2.49 -8.08 -14.16
N SER A 487 -1.60 -8.04 -15.16
CA SER A 487 -1.85 -7.38 -16.43
C SER A 487 -2.61 -8.31 -17.36
N ASP A 488 -3.56 -7.76 -18.11
CA ASP A 488 -4.30 -8.43 -19.16
C ASP A 488 -3.46 -8.53 -20.45
N PHE A 489 -3.53 -9.67 -21.15
CA PHE A 489 -2.84 -9.87 -22.43
C PHE A 489 -3.39 -8.99 -23.56
N PHE A 490 -4.70 -8.79 -23.60
CA PHE A 490 -5.41 -7.93 -24.56
C PHE A 490 -5.22 -6.44 -24.25
N PHE A 491 -4.97 -6.09 -22.98
CA PHE A 491 -4.68 -4.74 -22.53
C PHE A 491 -3.34 -4.70 -21.77
N PRO A 492 -2.20 -4.73 -22.48
CA PRO A 492 -0.89 -4.76 -21.83
C PRO A 492 -0.69 -3.58 -20.87
N GLN A 493 -0.10 -3.88 -19.71
CA GLN A 493 0.12 -2.96 -18.59
C GLN A 493 -1.15 -2.42 -17.93
N GLN A 494 -2.30 -3.04 -18.18
CA GLN A 494 -3.58 -2.68 -17.55
C GLN A 494 -4.19 -3.92 -16.88
N ASN A 495 -4.88 -3.68 -15.78
CA ASN A 495 -5.60 -4.68 -15.01
C ASN A 495 -7.09 -4.66 -15.37
N SER A 496 -7.57 -5.83 -15.79
CA SER A 496 -8.97 -6.08 -16.13
C SER A 496 -9.71 -6.77 -15.00
N ASN A 497 -11.01 -6.47 -14.91
CA ASN A 497 -11.92 -7.28 -14.13
C ASN A 497 -12.53 -8.42 -14.96
N PHE A 498 -12.73 -9.58 -14.34
CA PHE A 498 -13.41 -10.72 -14.96
C PHE A 498 -14.46 -11.32 -14.05
N ASN A 499 -15.59 -11.76 -14.63
CA ASN A 499 -16.49 -12.65 -13.92
C ASN A 499 -15.99 -14.09 -14.09
N THR A 500 -15.47 -14.69 -13.03
CA THR A 500 -15.02 -16.09 -13.02
C THR A 500 -16.07 -17.05 -12.46
N ASN A 501 -17.22 -16.55 -11.99
CA ASN A 501 -18.27 -17.30 -11.32
C ASN A 501 -17.83 -18.00 -10.02
N VAL A 502 -16.80 -17.51 -9.33
CA VAL A 502 -16.39 -18.05 -8.01
C VAL A 502 -17.55 -18.05 -7.01
N GLU A 503 -18.38 -17.00 -7.01
CA GLU A 503 -19.56 -16.93 -6.13
C GLU A 503 -20.61 -18.01 -6.37
N GLN A 504 -20.63 -18.58 -7.58
CA GLN A 504 -21.55 -19.65 -7.98
C GLN A 504 -21.03 -21.05 -7.62
N LEU A 505 -19.88 -21.15 -6.94
CA LEU A 505 -19.42 -22.42 -6.41
C LEU A 505 -20.47 -23.00 -5.43
N PRO A 506 -20.84 -24.27 -5.59
CA PRO A 506 -21.70 -24.96 -4.63
C PRO A 506 -20.92 -25.23 -3.34
N ASP A 507 -21.65 -25.40 -2.25
CA ASP A 507 -21.13 -25.94 -0.99
C ASP A 507 -19.85 -25.24 -0.48
N LYS A 508 -19.78 -23.92 -0.62
CA LYS A 508 -18.63 -23.13 -0.15
C LYS A 508 -18.46 -23.35 1.38
N PRO A 509 -17.24 -23.57 1.90
CA PRO A 509 -17.04 -23.88 3.31
C PRO A 509 -17.69 -22.88 4.29
N ALA A 510 -17.67 -21.58 3.96
CA ALA A 510 -18.30 -20.53 4.75
C ALA A 510 -19.84 -20.66 4.83
N ASP A 511 -20.49 -21.23 3.81
CA ASP A 511 -21.95 -21.42 3.74
C ASP A 511 -22.40 -22.69 4.49
N LEU A 512 -21.49 -23.62 4.76
CA LEU A 512 -21.79 -24.91 5.39
C LEU A 512 -21.74 -24.89 6.93
N ILE A 513 -21.25 -23.78 7.52
CA ILE A 513 -21.05 -23.68 8.97
C ILE A 513 -22.37 -23.78 9.75
N GLN A 514 -22.31 -24.38 10.94
CA GLN A 514 -23.47 -24.57 11.82
C GLN A 514 -23.22 -23.95 13.21
N PRO A 515 -24.09 -23.04 13.69
CA PRO A 515 -25.27 -22.49 13.01
C PRO A 515 -24.88 -21.62 11.80
N PRO A 516 -25.74 -21.53 10.76
CA PRO A 516 -25.47 -20.71 9.58
C PRO A 516 -25.15 -19.26 9.96
N GLN A 517 -24.19 -18.68 9.26
CA GLN A 517 -23.76 -17.30 9.45
C GLN A 517 -24.24 -16.44 8.28
N PRO A 518 -24.56 -15.15 8.50
CA PRO A 518 -24.80 -14.21 7.42
C PRO A 518 -23.56 -14.11 6.50
N ASN A 519 -23.73 -14.55 5.26
CA ASN A 519 -22.73 -14.51 4.19
C ASN A 519 -23.41 -14.19 2.85
N PRO A 520 -23.75 -12.92 2.58
CA PRO A 520 -24.39 -12.52 1.33
C PRO A 520 -23.43 -12.70 0.14
N HIS A 521 -23.99 -12.99 -1.03
CA HIS A 521 -23.22 -13.06 -2.27
C HIS A 521 -22.53 -11.74 -2.59
N ASP A 522 -21.31 -11.83 -3.09
CA ASP A 522 -20.49 -10.70 -3.52
C ASP A 522 -20.63 -10.47 -5.04
N GLY A 523 -21.24 -9.36 -5.43
CA GLY A 523 -21.40 -9.03 -6.85
C GLY A 523 -20.15 -8.39 -7.48
N GLY A 524 -19.04 -8.26 -6.75
CA GLY A 524 -17.78 -7.75 -7.28
C GLY A 524 -17.80 -6.24 -7.53
N PHE A 525 -17.44 -5.82 -8.74
CA PHE A 525 -17.26 -4.42 -9.09
C PHE A 525 -18.56 -3.65 -9.24
N GLY A 526 -18.55 -2.43 -8.71
CA GLY A 526 -19.59 -1.45 -8.93
C GLY A 526 -20.79 -1.67 -8.03
N ARG A 527 -21.81 -0.83 -8.22
CA ARG A 527 -22.95 -0.73 -7.30
C ARG A 527 -24.26 -0.78 -8.04
N GLY A 528 -25.32 -1.11 -7.31
CA GLY A 528 -26.70 -1.05 -7.80
C GLY A 528 -27.28 -2.44 -8.09
N VAL A 529 -28.27 -2.47 -8.98
CA VAL A 529 -28.99 -3.71 -9.29
C VAL A 529 -28.09 -4.63 -10.11
N PRO A 530 -27.83 -5.87 -9.66
CA PRO A 530 -27.01 -6.80 -10.41
C PRO A 530 -27.63 -7.14 -11.77
N PRO A 531 -26.80 -7.32 -12.81
CA PRO A 531 -27.26 -7.88 -14.08
C PRO A 531 -27.90 -9.27 -13.91
N PRO A 532 -28.76 -9.73 -14.85
CA PRO A 532 -29.28 -11.09 -14.83
C PRO A 532 -28.17 -12.14 -14.76
N GLY A 533 -28.27 -13.07 -13.81
CA GLY A 533 -27.28 -14.13 -13.59
C GLY A 533 -26.10 -13.73 -12.68
N VAL A 534 -26.09 -12.50 -12.16
CA VAL A 534 -25.18 -12.05 -11.11
C VAL A 534 -25.93 -12.02 -9.78
N PHE A 535 -25.28 -12.51 -8.72
CA PHE A 535 -25.80 -12.48 -7.35
C PHE A 535 -25.00 -11.44 -6.55
N GLY A 536 -25.65 -10.78 -5.59
CA GLY A 536 -25.02 -9.70 -4.82
C GLY A 536 -25.07 -8.33 -5.50
N ILE A 537 -24.53 -7.30 -4.84
CA ILE A 537 -24.43 -5.95 -5.42
C ILE A 537 -23.17 -5.87 -6.27
N GLY A 538 -23.29 -5.41 -7.52
CA GLY A 538 -22.18 -5.31 -8.47
C GLY A 538 -22.49 -5.90 -9.84
N ASN A 539 -21.50 -5.93 -10.74
CA ASN A 539 -21.64 -6.41 -12.13
C ASN A 539 -21.16 -7.86 -12.34
N GLY A 540 -20.73 -8.54 -11.28
CA GLY A 540 -20.22 -9.91 -11.24
C GLY A 540 -18.72 -10.04 -11.53
N THR A 541 -18.01 -8.95 -11.82
CA THR A 541 -16.59 -9.01 -12.19
C THR A 541 -15.68 -8.64 -11.02
N PHE A 542 -14.52 -9.28 -10.95
CA PHE A 542 -13.52 -9.10 -9.91
C PHE A 542 -12.16 -8.76 -10.51
N ASN A 543 -11.37 -7.98 -9.76
CA ASN A 543 -10.01 -7.59 -10.06
C ASN A 543 -9.10 -8.81 -10.22
N THR A 544 -8.25 -8.78 -11.24
CA THR A 544 -7.29 -9.88 -11.44
C THR A 544 -6.12 -9.75 -10.44
N PRO A 545 -5.84 -10.75 -9.58
CA PRO A 545 -4.69 -10.70 -8.69
C PRO A 545 -3.38 -11.10 -9.38
N VAL A 546 -2.24 -10.71 -8.79
CA VAL A 546 -0.92 -11.21 -9.17
C VAL A 546 -0.75 -12.66 -8.70
N LEU A 547 -0.05 -13.50 -9.46
CA LEU A 547 0.12 -14.93 -9.14
C LEU A 547 1.54 -15.32 -8.70
N VAL A 548 2.50 -14.42 -8.77
CA VAL A 548 3.91 -14.69 -8.40
C VAL A 548 4.02 -15.16 -6.94
N GLU A 549 3.30 -14.51 -6.02
CA GLU A 549 3.30 -14.76 -4.57
C GLU A 549 2.10 -15.64 -4.12
N ALA A 550 1.41 -16.33 -5.04
CA ALA A 550 0.09 -16.89 -4.72
C ALA A 550 0.13 -18.15 -3.83
N ALA A 551 1.18 -18.97 -3.93
CA ALA A 551 1.20 -20.30 -3.33
C ALA A 551 1.31 -20.30 -1.78
N ASP A 552 1.75 -19.21 -1.16
CA ASP A 552 1.81 -19.01 0.30
C ASP A 552 0.81 -17.97 0.83
N THR A 553 -0.02 -17.37 -0.03
CA THR A 553 -1.04 -16.36 0.34
C THR A 553 -2.47 -16.91 0.33
N GLY A 554 -2.62 -18.23 0.36
CA GLY A 554 -3.91 -18.90 0.50
C GLY A 554 -4.59 -18.62 1.86
N PRO A 555 -5.92 -18.83 2.00
CA PRO A 555 -6.82 -19.42 1.01
C PRO A 555 -7.10 -18.54 -0.22
N PHE A 556 -7.75 -19.11 -1.23
CA PHE A 556 -7.83 -18.57 -2.59
C PHE A 556 -9.20 -17.99 -2.93
N PHE A 557 -9.15 -17.06 -3.89
CA PHE A 557 -10.24 -16.19 -4.35
C PHE A 557 -10.71 -15.17 -3.30
N HIS A 558 -11.59 -14.26 -3.72
CA HIS A 558 -12.04 -13.16 -2.88
C HIS A 558 -12.80 -13.61 -1.63
N ASN A 559 -13.31 -14.84 -1.60
CA ASN A 559 -14.11 -15.39 -0.51
C ASN A 559 -13.46 -16.60 0.18
N ASN A 560 -12.15 -16.82 -0.01
CA ASN A 560 -11.39 -17.91 0.62
C ASN A 560 -12.02 -19.31 0.44
N ALA A 561 -12.76 -19.53 -0.65
CA ALA A 561 -13.54 -20.75 -0.85
C ALA A 561 -12.67 -22.00 -1.07
N ILE A 562 -11.42 -21.84 -1.53
CA ILE A 562 -10.51 -22.95 -1.80
C ILE A 562 -9.22 -22.78 -1.02
N SER A 563 -8.74 -23.84 -0.36
CA SER A 563 -7.60 -23.76 0.58
C SER A 563 -6.24 -24.13 -0.02
N THR A 564 -6.20 -24.70 -1.23
CA THR A 564 -4.95 -25.19 -1.86
C THR A 564 -4.79 -24.62 -3.26
N ILE A 565 -3.55 -24.34 -3.67
CA ILE A 565 -3.26 -23.82 -5.01
C ILE A 565 -3.67 -24.82 -6.10
N GLU A 566 -3.55 -26.13 -5.85
CA GLU A 566 -4.03 -27.18 -6.76
C GLU A 566 -5.54 -27.09 -6.97
N GLY A 567 -6.31 -26.95 -5.89
CA GLY A 567 -7.75 -26.74 -5.97
C GLY A 567 -8.12 -25.44 -6.68
N ALA A 568 -7.35 -24.36 -6.47
CA ALA A 568 -7.58 -23.07 -7.13
C ALA A 568 -7.29 -23.16 -8.64
N VAL A 569 -6.31 -23.97 -9.06
CA VAL A 569 -6.09 -24.28 -10.48
C VAL A 569 -7.22 -25.16 -11.02
N ASP A 570 -7.65 -26.18 -10.27
CA ASP A 570 -8.73 -27.09 -10.70
C ASP A 570 -10.09 -26.39 -10.81
N PHE A 571 -10.31 -25.30 -10.08
CA PHE A 571 -11.51 -24.46 -10.22
C PHE A 571 -11.79 -24.08 -11.68
N TYR A 572 -10.76 -23.83 -12.48
CA TYR A 572 -10.92 -23.45 -13.89
C TYR A 572 -11.42 -24.61 -14.77
N ASN A 573 -11.39 -25.86 -14.30
CA ASN A 573 -12.09 -26.99 -14.93
C ASN A 573 -13.59 -27.03 -14.62
N SER A 574 -14.05 -26.30 -13.60
CA SER A 574 -15.42 -26.39 -13.10
C SER A 574 -16.45 -25.92 -14.13
N ALA A 575 -17.68 -26.41 -13.98
CA ALA A 575 -18.82 -25.90 -14.74
C ALA A 575 -19.11 -24.43 -14.43
N ALA A 576 -18.81 -23.96 -13.21
CA ALA A 576 -19.00 -22.56 -12.81
C ALA A 576 -18.18 -21.62 -13.70
N PHE A 577 -16.87 -21.88 -13.85
CA PHE A 577 -16.00 -21.07 -14.71
C PHE A 577 -16.36 -21.20 -16.20
N ASN A 578 -16.62 -22.42 -16.67
CA ASN A 578 -16.73 -22.72 -18.10
C ASN A 578 -18.07 -22.35 -18.75
N ASN A 579 -19.12 -22.07 -17.96
CA ASN A 579 -20.45 -21.73 -18.46
C ASN A 579 -20.77 -20.23 -18.29
N PRO A 580 -21.63 -19.66 -19.16
CA PRO A 580 -22.12 -18.30 -18.99
C PRO A 580 -22.78 -18.10 -17.61
N PRO A 581 -22.61 -16.92 -16.96
CA PRO A 581 -21.99 -15.70 -17.47
C PRO A 581 -20.44 -15.64 -17.31
N GLY A 582 -19.80 -16.73 -16.88
CA GLY A 582 -18.37 -16.76 -16.60
C GLY A 582 -17.51 -16.54 -17.83
N PHE A 583 -16.34 -15.91 -17.64
CA PHE A 583 -15.39 -15.58 -18.71
C PHE A 583 -14.87 -16.83 -19.42
N GLY A 584 -14.84 -17.99 -18.75
CA GLY A 584 -14.47 -19.27 -19.36
C GLY A 584 -15.27 -19.58 -20.62
N ALA A 585 -16.57 -19.27 -20.64
CA ALA A 585 -17.40 -19.46 -21.84
C ALA A 585 -16.95 -18.61 -23.04
N GLN A 586 -16.41 -17.41 -22.79
CA GLN A 586 -15.95 -16.49 -23.83
C GLN A 586 -14.63 -16.94 -24.47
N ILE A 587 -13.79 -17.63 -23.70
CA ILE A 587 -12.50 -18.18 -24.19
C ILE A 587 -12.60 -19.65 -24.63
N GLY A 588 -13.81 -20.20 -24.76
CA GLY A 588 -14.05 -21.60 -25.17
C GLY A 588 -13.72 -22.64 -24.09
N GLY A 589 -13.60 -22.20 -22.84
CA GLY A 589 -13.35 -23.01 -21.65
C GLY A 589 -11.90 -23.45 -21.45
N ILE A 590 -11.63 -23.96 -20.25
CA ILE A 590 -10.39 -24.60 -19.83
C ILE A 590 -10.71 -26.04 -19.43
N ARG A 591 -9.90 -26.99 -19.91
CA ARG A 591 -10.03 -28.42 -19.63
C ARG A 591 -8.63 -29.01 -19.44
N LEU A 592 -8.22 -29.11 -18.19
CA LEU A 592 -6.97 -29.67 -17.74
C LEU A 592 -7.23 -31.03 -17.10
N GLU A 593 -6.46 -32.03 -17.51
CA GLU A 593 -6.41 -33.31 -16.80
C GLU A 593 -5.77 -33.14 -15.41
N ALA A 594 -6.03 -34.07 -14.48
CA ALA A 594 -5.52 -33.97 -13.11
C ALA A 594 -3.99 -33.77 -13.02
N THR A 595 -3.22 -34.42 -13.90
CA THR A 595 -1.76 -34.25 -13.94
C THR A 595 -1.33 -32.88 -14.50
N GLN A 596 -2.16 -32.25 -15.33
CA GLN A 596 -1.94 -30.91 -15.86
C GLN A 596 -2.24 -29.83 -14.81
N VAL A 597 -3.30 -30.03 -14.00
CA VAL A 597 -3.58 -29.20 -12.82
C VAL A 597 -2.38 -29.19 -11.88
N VAL A 598 -1.88 -30.38 -11.50
CA VAL A 598 -0.68 -30.51 -10.65
C VAL A 598 0.54 -29.83 -11.29
N ALA A 599 0.71 -29.92 -12.61
CA ALA A 599 1.82 -29.27 -13.29
C ALA A 599 1.74 -27.73 -13.19
N VAL A 600 0.57 -27.13 -13.42
CA VAL A 600 0.38 -25.68 -13.29
C VAL A 600 0.56 -25.22 -11.84
N ALA A 601 0.02 -25.97 -10.87
CA ALA A 601 0.24 -25.69 -9.45
C ALA A 601 1.74 -25.74 -9.08
N ALA A 602 2.47 -26.74 -9.57
CA ALA A 602 3.92 -26.84 -9.37
C ALA A 602 4.69 -25.67 -9.99
N PHE A 603 4.25 -25.16 -11.14
CA PHE A 603 4.79 -23.95 -11.74
C PHE A 603 4.61 -22.72 -10.82
N LEU A 604 3.39 -22.49 -10.31
CA LEU A 604 3.10 -21.36 -9.42
C LEU A 604 3.88 -21.46 -8.11
N ARG A 605 4.03 -22.67 -7.54
CA ARG A 605 4.86 -22.92 -6.36
C ARG A 605 6.33 -22.56 -6.60
N VAL A 606 6.89 -22.89 -7.76
CA VAL A 606 8.28 -22.55 -8.09
C VAL A 606 8.47 -21.05 -8.30
N LEU A 607 7.51 -20.35 -8.91
CA LEU A 607 7.53 -18.89 -9.00
C LEU A 607 7.52 -18.23 -7.62
N ASN A 608 6.61 -18.65 -6.75
CA ASN A 608 6.53 -18.14 -5.37
C ASN A 608 7.81 -18.39 -4.59
N THR A 609 8.37 -19.61 -4.71
CA THR A 609 9.64 -19.95 -4.04
C THR A 609 10.76 -19.02 -4.52
N ALA A 610 10.83 -18.74 -5.83
CA ALA A 610 11.85 -17.85 -6.38
C ALA A 610 11.70 -16.42 -5.83
N GLU A 611 10.47 -15.94 -5.69
CA GLU A 611 10.20 -14.63 -5.09
C GLU A 611 10.51 -14.59 -3.59
N ASN A 612 10.14 -15.60 -2.81
CA ASN A 612 10.52 -15.66 -1.40
C ASN A 612 12.04 -15.69 -1.22
N ILE A 613 12.78 -16.44 -2.06
CA ILE A 613 14.25 -16.45 -2.03
C ILE A 613 14.81 -15.06 -2.34
N ARG A 614 14.23 -14.37 -3.33
CA ARG A 614 14.62 -12.99 -3.66
C ARG A 614 14.37 -12.04 -2.49
N SER A 615 13.17 -12.08 -1.91
CA SER A 615 12.80 -11.25 -0.75
C SER A 615 13.72 -11.54 0.44
N ALA A 616 13.90 -12.82 0.81
CA ALA A 616 14.76 -13.25 1.90
C ALA A 616 16.22 -12.83 1.70
N GLY A 617 16.73 -12.93 0.47
CA GLY A 617 18.08 -12.52 0.10
C GLY A 617 18.29 -11.00 0.20
N ASP A 618 17.34 -10.20 -0.28
CA ASP A 618 17.37 -8.73 -0.16
C ASP A 618 17.36 -8.30 1.32
N LEU A 619 16.47 -8.88 2.12
CA LEU A 619 16.38 -8.65 3.57
C LEU A 619 17.70 -9.00 4.27
N ALA A 620 18.33 -10.13 3.93
CA ALA A 620 19.62 -10.52 4.49
C ALA A 620 20.74 -9.55 4.09
N LYS A 621 20.76 -9.06 2.83
CA LYS A 621 21.72 -8.04 2.38
C LYS A 621 21.56 -6.74 3.14
N ARG A 622 20.33 -6.22 3.27
CA ARG A 622 20.04 -5.01 4.06
C ARG A 622 20.39 -5.22 5.54
N GLY A 623 20.13 -6.41 6.09
CA GLY A 623 20.51 -6.80 7.45
C GLY A 623 22.01 -6.72 7.73
N LYS A 624 22.87 -6.97 6.73
CA LYS A 624 24.33 -6.80 6.85
C LYS A 624 24.74 -5.34 6.99
N LEU A 625 24.01 -4.43 6.34
CA LEU A 625 24.27 -2.99 6.28
C LEU A 625 23.64 -2.21 7.44
N ALA A 626 22.76 -2.86 8.21
CA ALA A 626 22.09 -2.30 9.37
C ALA A 626 22.88 -2.50 10.68
N ASN A 627 22.57 -1.70 11.70
CA ASN A 627 23.04 -1.94 13.07
C ASN A 627 22.46 -3.25 13.63
N LEU A 628 22.84 -3.68 14.84
CA LEU A 628 22.40 -4.96 15.40
C LEU A 628 20.88 -5.06 15.61
N ALA A 629 20.24 -3.99 16.11
CA ALA A 629 18.82 -3.98 16.42
C ALA A 629 17.98 -4.01 15.13
N ASP A 630 18.27 -3.09 14.22
CA ASP A 630 17.60 -2.99 12.91
C ASP A 630 17.86 -4.23 12.05
N GLY A 631 19.10 -4.71 12.04
CA GLY A 631 19.47 -5.93 11.33
C GLY A 631 18.71 -7.14 11.85
N LYS A 632 18.45 -7.25 13.16
CA LYS A 632 17.67 -8.36 13.72
C LYS A 632 16.23 -8.41 13.19
N VAL A 633 15.60 -7.25 13.00
CA VAL A 633 14.25 -7.18 12.42
C VAL A 633 14.26 -7.70 10.98
N LEU A 634 15.19 -7.21 10.15
CA LEU A 634 15.33 -7.64 8.76
C LEU A 634 15.65 -9.15 8.64
N ILE A 635 16.50 -9.67 9.53
CA ILE A 635 16.84 -11.10 9.55
C ILE A 635 15.63 -11.95 9.95
N ASN A 636 14.78 -11.49 10.87
CA ASN A 636 13.56 -12.21 11.23
C ASN A 636 12.53 -12.24 10.09
N LEU A 637 12.42 -11.16 9.31
CA LEU A 637 11.61 -11.18 8.09
C LEU A 637 12.22 -12.14 7.04
N SER A 638 13.55 -12.14 6.87
CA SER A 638 14.25 -13.09 6.00
C SER A 638 14.03 -14.55 6.42
N ILE A 639 13.96 -14.83 7.73
CA ILE A 639 13.58 -16.13 8.28
C ILE A 639 12.15 -16.51 7.88
N SER A 640 11.21 -15.57 7.94
CA SER A 640 9.80 -15.81 7.61
C SER A 640 9.66 -16.18 6.13
N GLU A 641 10.23 -15.38 5.23
CA GLU A 641 10.30 -15.66 3.78
C GLU A 641 10.98 -17.01 3.48
N THR A 642 12.04 -17.35 4.21
CA THR A 642 12.72 -18.65 4.03
C THR A 642 11.82 -19.82 4.46
N ASN A 643 11.05 -19.67 5.53
CA ASN A 643 10.10 -20.68 5.97
C ASN A 643 8.97 -20.86 4.95
N ASP A 644 8.48 -19.77 4.37
CA ASP A 644 7.45 -19.81 3.32
C ASP A 644 7.96 -20.54 2.08
N ALA A 645 9.17 -20.19 1.60
CA ALA A 645 9.82 -20.89 0.50
C ALA A 645 9.93 -22.41 0.74
N ILE A 646 10.33 -22.82 1.95
CA ILE A 646 10.40 -24.23 2.35
C ILE A 646 9.00 -24.85 2.35
N GLY A 647 8.01 -24.17 2.94
CA GLY A 647 6.62 -24.63 3.03
C GLY A 647 6.00 -24.85 1.66
N VAL A 648 6.19 -23.91 0.74
CA VAL A 648 5.70 -23.96 -0.64
C VAL A 648 6.27 -25.16 -1.40
N LEU A 649 7.58 -25.40 -1.31
CA LEU A 649 8.24 -26.54 -1.95
C LEU A 649 7.82 -27.88 -1.32
N VAL A 650 7.74 -27.95 0.02
CA VAL A 650 7.34 -29.16 0.75
C VAL A 650 5.91 -29.56 0.40
N ALA A 651 4.98 -28.59 0.40
CA ALA A 651 3.58 -28.84 0.07
C ALA A 651 3.39 -29.35 -1.37
N GLY A 652 4.26 -28.96 -2.31
CA GLY A 652 4.27 -29.48 -3.68
C GLY A 652 5.11 -30.75 -3.89
N GLY A 653 5.91 -31.17 -2.91
CA GLY A 653 6.89 -32.25 -3.09
C GLY A 653 7.98 -31.92 -4.12
N LEU A 654 8.42 -30.67 -4.20
CA LEU A 654 9.27 -30.15 -5.29
C LEU A 654 10.70 -29.86 -4.81
N HIS A 655 11.69 -30.05 -5.71
CA HIS A 655 13.08 -29.60 -5.56
C HIS A 655 13.73 -29.91 -4.19
N GLY A 656 13.92 -31.21 -3.88
CA GLY A 656 14.49 -31.64 -2.59
C GLY A 656 15.84 -31.02 -2.23
N GLU A 657 16.75 -30.83 -3.19
CA GLU A 657 18.04 -30.18 -2.95
C GLU A 657 17.87 -28.69 -2.58
N ALA A 658 16.97 -27.97 -3.26
CA ALA A 658 16.64 -26.58 -2.88
C ALA A 658 16.09 -26.51 -1.45
N GLN A 659 15.26 -27.47 -1.03
CA GLN A 659 14.78 -27.53 0.35
C GLN A 659 15.92 -27.72 1.37
N ILE A 660 16.96 -28.49 1.01
CA ILE A 660 18.14 -28.69 1.87
C ILE A 660 18.90 -27.36 2.01
N ASP A 661 19.18 -26.68 0.89
CA ASP A 661 19.89 -25.40 0.88
C ASP A 661 19.12 -24.34 1.69
N LEU A 662 17.79 -24.25 1.51
CA LEU A 662 16.95 -23.32 2.27
C LEU A 662 16.96 -23.61 3.78
N ARG A 663 16.96 -24.88 4.20
CA ARG A 663 17.08 -25.24 5.63
C ARG A 663 18.45 -24.88 6.19
N GLN A 664 19.51 -24.95 5.38
CA GLN A 664 20.84 -24.46 5.77
C GLN A 664 20.84 -22.93 5.88
N ALA A 665 20.24 -22.22 4.92
CA ALA A 665 20.07 -20.77 4.97
C ALA A 665 19.34 -20.35 6.26
N LEU A 666 18.21 -20.99 6.57
CA LEU A 666 17.43 -20.77 7.78
C LEU A 666 18.27 -20.96 9.07
N THR A 667 19.12 -21.99 9.09
CA THR A 667 20.03 -22.24 10.21
C THR A 667 21.01 -21.08 10.39
N PHE A 668 21.61 -20.59 9.31
CA PHE A 668 22.53 -19.46 9.36
C PHE A 668 21.84 -18.15 9.75
N LEU A 669 20.63 -17.87 9.23
CA LEU A 669 19.84 -16.70 9.62
C LEU A 669 19.49 -16.72 11.11
N THR A 670 19.08 -17.87 11.63
CA THR A 670 18.77 -18.04 13.06
C THR A 670 20.01 -17.76 13.93
N GLN A 671 21.18 -18.25 13.51
CA GLN A 671 22.45 -17.94 14.18
C GLN A 671 22.82 -16.45 14.07
N ALA A 672 22.54 -15.81 12.93
CA ALA A 672 22.76 -14.38 12.72
C ALA A 672 21.85 -13.51 13.61
N ALA A 673 20.58 -13.89 13.78
CA ALA A 673 19.62 -13.18 14.64
C ALA A 673 19.93 -13.31 16.14
N ALA A 674 20.60 -14.40 16.54
CA ALA A 674 20.92 -14.70 17.94
C ALA A 674 22.23 -14.05 18.43
N THR A 675 23.14 -13.68 17.52
CA THR A 675 24.45 -13.13 17.90
C THR A 675 24.39 -11.62 18.19
N THR A 676 25.23 -11.18 19.12
CA THR A 676 25.43 -9.76 19.46
C THR A 676 26.68 -9.17 18.83
N ASN A 677 27.36 -9.91 17.95
CA ASN A 677 28.60 -9.50 17.28
C ASN A 677 28.37 -9.29 15.78
N LEU A 678 28.60 -8.06 15.29
CA LEU A 678 28.38 -7.66 13.89
C LEU A 678 29.17 -8.50 12.88
N THR A 679 30.45 -8.78 13.16
CA THR A 679 31.29 -9.59 12.28
C THR A 679 30.76 -11.01 12.14
N THR A 680 30.37 -11.61 13.27
CA THR A 680 29.78 -12.96 13.30
C THR A 680 28.45 -12.98 12.57
N ARG A 681 27.58 -12.00 12.84
CA ARG A 681 26.29 -11.84 12.15
C ARG A 681 26.50 -11.78 10.64
N ASN A 682 27.36 -10.86 10.17
CA ASN A 682 27.59 -10.65 8.75
C ASN A 682 28.19 -11.89 8.08
N SER A 683 29.09 -12.61 8.75
CA SER A 683 29.60 -13.90 8.26
C SER A 683 28.51 -14.95 8.13
N ARG A 684 27.56 -15.04 9.08
CA ARG A 684 26.40 -15.94 8.96
C ARG A 684 25.45 -15.52 7.83
N LEU A 685 25.23 -14.23 7.63
CA LEU A 685 24.44 -13.72 6.53
C LEU A 685 25.09 -14.02 5.17
N ASP A 686 26.41 -13.95 5.05
CA ASP A 686 27.12 -14.38 3.84
C ASP A 686 26.91 -15.86 3.53
N GLN A 687 26.88 -16.70 4.57
CA GLN A 687 26.58 -18.12 4.41
C GLN A 687 25.12 -18.34 3.97
N ALA A 688 24.16 -17.63 4.58
CA ALA A 688 22.76 -17.69 4.15
C ALA A 688 22.57 -17.24 2.70
N LEU A 689 23.21 -16.14 2.28
CA LEU A 689 23.16 -15.63 0.91
C LEU A 689 23.72 -16.63 -0.11
N ALA A 690 24.79 -17.34 0.24
CA ALA A 690 25.32 -18.41 -0.62
C ALA A 690 24.32 -19.55 -0.80
N GLN A 691 23.61 -19.92 0.27
CA GLN A 691 22.56 -20.96 0.24
C GLN A 691 21.33 -20.52 -0.56
N PHE A 692 20.93 -19.24 -0.48
CA PHE A 692 19.87 -18.71 -1.34
C PHE A 692 20.23 -18.78 -2.83
N THR A 693 21.47 -18.45 -3.18
CA THR A 693 21.96 -18.61 -4.57
C THR A 693 21.95 -20.08 -4.99
N ALA A 694 22.35 -21.01 -4.12
CA ALA A 694 22.32 -22.45 -4.40
C ALA A 694 20.88 -22.94 -4.63
N ALA A 695 19.96 -22.62 -3.71
CA ALA A 695 18.54 -22.97 -3.83
C ALA A 695 17.90 -22.40 -5.10
N MET A 696 18.19 -21.13 -5.45
CA MET A 696 17.72 -20.51 -6.69
C MET A 696 18.22 -21.28 -7.92
N ASN A 697 19.49 -21.69 -7.92
CA ASN A 697 20.05 -22.49 -9.00
C ASN A 697 19.43 -23.89 -9.07
N GLU A 698 18.90 -24.44 -7.99
CA GLU A 698 18.20 -25.74 -8.00
C GLU A 698 16.77 -25.70 -8.57
N ILE A 699 16.15 -24.51 -8.59
CA ILE A 699 14.78 -24.33 -9.10
C ILE A 699 14.72 -23.64 -10.47
N ILE A 700 15.73 -22.84 -10.85
CA ILE A 700 15.76 -22.07 -12.09
C ILE A 700 17.03 -22.40 -12.91
N ALA A 701 16.85 -22.62 -14.21
CA ALA A 701 17.91 -22.86 -15.19
C ALA A 701 18.37 -21.57 -15.89
N VAL A 702 17.44 -20.67 -16.21
CA VAL A 702 17.73 -19.33 -16.74
C VAL A 702 16.94 -18.33 -15.90
N ASN A 703 17.67 -17.55 -15.11
CA ASN A 703 17.08 -16.57 -14.20
C ASN A 703 16.80 -15.24 -14.91
N VAL A 704 15.79 -14.52 -14.42
CA VAL A 704 15.35 -13.22 -14.94
C VAL A 704 15.59 -12.12 -13.90
N PRO A 705 15.67 -10.84 -14.31
CA PRO A 705 15.91 -9.74 -13.38
C PRO A 705 14.90 -9.63 -12.23
N ALA A 706 13.67 -10.14 -12.41
CA ALA A 706 12.63 -10.11 -11.38
C ALA A 706 13.00 -10.92 -10.12
N PHE A 707 13.80 -11.99 -10.22
CA PHE A 707 14.18 -12.84 -9.08
C PHE A 707 15.64 -12.65 -8.65
N GLN A 708 16.25 -11.53 -9.01
CA GLN A 708 17.59 -11.16 -8.55
C GLN A 708 17.47 -10.31 -7.29
N PHE A 709 18.24 -10.67 -6.27
CA PHE A 709 18.37 -9.95 -5.01
C PHE A 709 19.78 -9.46 -4.83
#